data_AF-A0A7U8AQ44-F1
#
_entry.id   AF-A0A7U8AQ44-F1
#
_cell.length_a   1.000
_cell.length_b   1.000
_cell.length_c   1.000
_cell.angle_alpha   90.00
_cell.angle_beta   90.00
_cell.angle_gamma   90.00
#
_symmetry.space_group_name_H-M   'P 1'
#
loop_
_entity.id
_entity.type
_entity.pdbx_description
1 polymer ?
#
loop_
_entity_poly.entity_id
_entity_poly.type
_entity_poly.pdbx_seq_one_letter_code
_entity_poly.pdbx_strand_id
1 'polypeptide(L)'
;MKKLANHIILSSTTVSMLFSPLMALPSGGKFTHGTSGTISKPNNNTLNINGHGSNSVIQWGGGFNIGKGESVNFGGNSKNYLNIAHGTSKSTIEGLLNANGKNVFLINPNGVIITKTGTINANRFVASTSSMSNDDMWKFAKFTQDQAINFSPLFKPNGGNVVNMGNINANSLLLQGKKVFLDTDTNWDKEHNGVKFGIIKAKNITLEGKDVYVDVSSIDGKTLNSLNIKGENNNNFKGSMFLNASGYYYNPNSFLVFDKYKNSNSNFKVYKYVGIGSDVDWWLFAKGWNENKDSIFRNIASEYRLTNDIDFKANCKNGVCNGQNYANYWVDLNGDGKRQDDEFTNMIVGGTDINAFTRTFNGQGFTLKNININTVSSEVKDKPKHVGLFGSVKGATFKNINVDYMDGEIRVKNSENVGGFVGFVNSSKFENIYLNNIKNIDNSGNYRWLMFNYSTGGFAGTIDDGIFSNISLNGIESISSNYSVDNSGLSNSTGGFAGSISGNKGSYSNIFLNNIGNISDSAKSSYGISYSEVGGFVGIIGNWRQENFLFSNIFLNNIGNISNISSGGNGRGSYANSGGFAGRSTDALGTTTYSNISLNGIKNIISNVYGGSSDSNSGGFIGAINGSDNIFSNISLKGIKNIISNNDGGKGYLGGFTGFFSNIVQSRFENIYIYFNSNIKFNNNSYYGKFFIVGNNNNPRYTLDNIHIYHHENDLSNATYYDQFLWNDFNKNNYIPDKINIHTYNDNTQENVYNDFLSKANTIKKPNITPPSPTPIDPIDPKDPNVKLNGNDLHQDIINDEIIADITNGKYELHISDLLKMLDEKGNYSKMSEKQKVEFAAKYFLYGDKTKALEVVQSLDFLLAYKNNGLSTASKDKFEGNGFNTKEDILKRINNTTRNIKDKINKLEKELEPLANSSDKYLKDLIVIQNKLDEVIKAYNKYVNLINKGLASKNDPEFIVLKNQINTLMKDSQVLAGSISENQEKLSIWQNDNNTENFKIVGAFANTILNTNPKLEKITGEGGDGEDPNKPDLPESDMEFEQTASLNLIGDEALDEEKEQEGVDETSLLQKSKTCIVSYNYKTMNPCAVRH
;
A
#
# COMPACT_ATOMS: atom_id res chain seq x y z
N MET A 1 -4.36 -5.09 -6.67
CA MET A 1 -5.71 -4.68 -7.14
C MET A 1 -6.02 -3.18 -6.92
N LYS A 2 -5.89 -2.60 -5.72
CA LYS A 2 -6.10 -1.14 -5.49
C LYS A 2 -5.27 -0.22 -6.40
N LYS A 3 -4.05 -0.60 -6.81
CA LYS A 3 -3.25 0.19 -7.77
C LYS A 3 -3.69 0.09 -9.23
N LEU A 4 -4.26 -1.04 -9.64
CA LEU A 4 -4.85 -1.19 -10.99
C LEU A 4 -6.17 -0.40 -11.05
N ALA A 5 -6.99 -0.49 -9.99
CA ALA A 5 -8.12 0.40 -9.78
C ALA A 5 -7.67 1.87 -9.74
N ASN A 6 -6.64 2.22 -8.96
CA ASN A 6 -6.13 3.60 -8.88
C ASN A 6 -5.43 4.08 -10.15
N HIS A 7 -4.80 3.24 -10.99
CA HIS A 7 -4.26 3.63 -12.30
C HIS A 7 -5.36 3.77 -13.36
N ILE A 8 -6.39 2.92 -13.30
CA ILE A 8 -7.59 3.03 -14.12
C ILE A 8 -8.40 4.26 -13.71
N ILE A 9 -8.51 4.54 -12.40
CA ILE A 9 -9.10 5.74 -11.81
C ILE A 9 -8.23 6.92 -12.22
N LEU A 10 -6.90 6.93 -12.04
CA LEU A 10 -6.03 8.03 -12.48
C LEU A 10 -6.02 8.29 -14.00
N SER A 11 -6.45 7.36 -14.87
CA SER A 11 -6.66 7.63 -16.31
C SER A 11 -8.11 7.94 -16.68
N SER A 12 -9.09 7.56 -15.85
CA SER A 12 -10.53 7.76 -16.10
C SER A 12 -11.23 8.75 -15.17
N THR A 13 -10.62 9.17 -14.06
CA THR A 13 -11.04 10.21 -13.10
C THR A 13 -10.25 11.50 -13.28
N THR A 14 -8.97 11.47 -13.67
CA THR A 14 -8.25 12.70 -14.03
C THR A 14 -8.82 13.30 -15.30
N VAL A 15 -9.06 12.54 -16.37
CA VAL A 15 -9.76 13.03 -17.59
C VAL A 15 -11.23 13.40 -17.30
N SER A 16 -11.78 12.88 -16.21
CA SER A 16 -13.19 13.01 -15.85
C SER A 16 -13.52 14.18 -14.93
N MET A 17 -12.59 14.71 -14.15
CA MET A 17 -12.84 15.91 -13.36
C MET A 17 -12.76 17.20 -14.20
N LEU A 18 -12.26 17.11 -15.45
CA LEU A 18 -11.83 18.27 -16.24
C LEU A 18 -12.90 18.81 -17.22
N PHE A 19 -14.02 18.11 -17.41
CA PHE A 19 -15.02 18.47 -18.44
C PHE A 19 -16.48 18.38 -17.98
N SER A 20 -16.78 18.88 -16.78
CA SER A 20 -18.17 19.17 -16.40
C SER A 20 -18.46 20.66 -16.64
N PRO A 21 -19.25 21.05 -17.66
CA PRO A 21 -19.86 22.37 -17.65
C PRO A 21 -20.61 22.55 -16.33
N LEU A 22 -20.46 23.75 -15.77
CA LEU A 22 -20.87 24.25 -14.46
C LEU A 22 -22.41 24.26 -14.24
N MET A 23 -23.10 23.15 -14.54
CA MET A 23 -24.55 22.99 -14.37
C MET A 23 -24.82 21.89 -13.35
N ALA A 24 -25.21 22.30 -12.14
CA ALA A 24 -25.48 21.42 -11.01
C ALA A 24 -26.73 20.53 -11.21
N LEU A 25 -27.66 20.88 -12.10
CA LEU A 25 -28.86 20.09 -12.44
C LEU A 25 -28.93 19.80 -13.94
N PRO A 26 -29.74 18.80 -14.37
CA PRO A 26 -29.99 18.57 -15.79
C PRO A 26 -30.56 19.84 -16.45
N SER A 27 -30.14 20.13 -17.68
CA SER A 27 -30.48 21.40 -18.33
C SER A 27 -30.86 21.26 -19.80
N GLY A 28 -31.69 22.20 -20.28
CA GLY A 28 -32.21 22.17 -21.66
C GLY A 28 -33.18 21.01 -21.95
N GLY A 29 -33.84 20.46 -20.93
CA GLY A 29 -34.76 19.33 -21.05
C GLY A 29 -36.03 19.69 -21.82
N LYS A 30 -36.41 18.85 -22.79
CA LYS A 30 -37.70 18.94 -23.51
C LYS A 30 -38.35 17.57 -23.66
N PHE A 31 -39.65 17.48 -23.40
CA PHE A 31 -40.45 16.31 -23.78
C PHE A 31 -40.54 16.24 -25.31
N THR A 32 -40.34 15.06 -25.88
CA THR A 32 -40.28 14.83 -27.33
C THR A 32 -41.02 13.56 -27.73
N HIS A 33 -41.05 13.24 -29.03
CA HIS A 33 -41.61 12.00 -29.56
C HIS A 33 -43.09 11.77 -29.15
N GLY A 34 -43.89 12.83 -29.15
CA GLY A 34 -45.31 12.79 -28.82
C GLY A 34 -45.63 12.62 -27.32
N THR A 35 -44.62 12.63 -26.46
CA THR A 35 -44.81 12.62 -25.00
C THR A 35 -44.97 14.04 -24.44
N SER A 36 -45.60 14.18 -23.27
CA SER A 36 -45.85 15.47 -22.63
C SER A 36 -45.71 15.41 -21.12
N GLY A 37 -45.42 16.55 -20.52
CA GLY A 37 -45.22 16.69 -19.08
C GLY A 37 -44.70 18.06 -18.70
N THR A 38 -44.26 18.20 -17.45
CA THR A 38 -43.68 19.43 -16.89
C THR A 38 -42.30 19.18 -16.32
N ILE A 39 -41.38 20.13 -16.55
CA ILE A 39 -40.07 20.20 -15.89
C ILE A 39 -40.08 21.50 -15.09
N SER A 40 -39.96 21.42 -13.78
CA SER A 40 -40.05 22.57 -12.89
C SER A 40 -38.89 22.57 -11.90
N LYS A 41 -38.40 23.78 -11.61
CA LYS A 41 -37.31 24.01 -10.67
C LYS A 41 -37.89 24.70 -9.42
N PRO A 42 -38.46 23.95 -8.45
CA PRO A 42 -39.10 24.56 -7.28
C PRO A 42 -38.13 25.35 -6.40
N ASN A 43 -36.83 25.03 -6.45
CA ASN A 43 -35.76 25.78 -5.80
C ASN A 43 -34.44 25.58 -6.57
N ASN A 44 -33.38 26.28 -6.16
CA ASN A 44 -32.09 26.23 -6.84
C ASN A 44 -31.47 24.83 -6.94
N ASN A 45 -31.84 23.94 -6.01
CA ASN A 45 -31.17 22.66 -5.79
C ASN A 45 -32.02 21.44 -6.21
N THR A 46 -33.21 21.66 -6.77
CA THR A 46 -34.20 20.60 -7.03
C THR A 46 -34.82 20.76 -8.40
N LEU A 47 -34.90 19.67 -9.16
CA LEU A 47 -35.62 19.58 -10.43
C LEU A 47 -36.72 18.51 -10.35
N ASN A 48 -37.96 18.91 -10.59
CA ASN A 48 -39.11 18.00 -10.63
C ASN A 48 -39.51 17.75 -12.09
N ILE A 49 -39.63 16.48 -12.48
CA ILE A 49 -39.99 16.02 -13.82
C ILE A 49 -41.27 15.19 -13.71
N ASN A 50 -42.39 15.71 -14.24
CA ASN A 50 -43.70 15.07 -14.18
C ASN A 50 -44.24 14.79 -15.60
N GLY A 51 -44.17 13.54 -16.04
CA GLY A 51 -44.78 13.07 -17.29
C GLY A 51 -46.28 12.79 -17.14
N HIS A 52 -47.08 13.13 -18.16
CA HIS A 52 -48.53 12.98 -18.14
C HIS A 52 -49.04 11.65 -18.71
N GLY A 53 -48.32 11.02 -19.65
CA GLY A 53 -48.66 9.73 -20.26
C GLY A 53 -48.08 8.52 -19.51
N SER A 54 -48.10 7.32 -20.10
CA SER A 54 -47.48 6.12 -19.52
C SER A 54 -45.95 6.12 -19.62
N ASN A 55 -45.42 6.60 -20.75
CA ASN A 55 -44.00 6.72 -21.05
C ASN A 55 -43.66 8.18 -21.35
N SER A 56 -42.44 8.60 -20.98
CA SER A 56 -41.92 9.93 -21.25
C SER A 56 -40.56 9.83 -21.95
N VAL A 57 -40.38 10.60 -23.02
CA VAL A 57 -39.10 10.73 -23.74
C VAL A 57 -38.62 12.17 -23.63
N ILE A 58 -37.49 12.37 -22.97
CA ILE A 58 -36.94 13.69 -22.67
C ILE A 58 -35.52 13.80 -23.21
N GLN A 59 -35.28 14.82 -24.03
CA GLN A 59 -33.95 15.14 -24.56
C GLN A 59 -33.36 16.33 -23.81
N TRP A 60 -32.09 16.22 -23.42
CA TRP A 60 -31.37 17.19 -22.58
C TRP A 60 -30.21 17.80 -23.37
N GLY A 61 -30.43 19.00 -23.91
CA GLY A 61 -29.42 19.69 -24.74
C GLY A 61 -28.21 20.19 -23.97
N GLY A 62 -28.37 20.55 -22.69
CA GLY A 62 -27.28 20.97 -21.81
C GLY A 62 -26.71 19.84 -20.95
N GLY A 63 -27.06 18.59 -21.25
CA GLY A 63 -26.63 17.41 -20.51
C GLY A 63 -27.50 17.08 -19.29
N PHE A 64 -27.19 15.94 -18.67
CA PHE A 64 -27.88 15.41 -17.50
C PHE A 64 -26.86 15.14 -16.38
N ASN A 65 -26.71 16.12 -15.48
CA ASN A 65 -25.84 16.06 -14.31
C ASN A 65 -26.66 16.33 -13.05
N ILE A 66 -26.27 15.75 -11.92
CA ILE A 66 -26.88 16.05 -10.61
C ILE A 66 -25.72 16.28 -9.65
N GLY A 67 -25.40 17.53 -9.35
CA GLY A 67 -24.30 17.91 -8.47
C GLY A 67 -24.54 17.54 -7.01
N LYS A 68 -23.51 17.70 -6.18
CA LYS A 68 -23.62 17.42 -4.74
C LYS A 68 -24.65 18.34 -4.07
N GLY A 69 -25.56 17.76 -3.29
CA GLY A 69 -26.66 18.49 -2.62
C GLY A 69 -27.86 18.78 -3.52
N GLU A 70 -27.79 18.41 -4.79
CA GLU A 70 -28.85 18.58 -5.78
C GLU A 70 -29.77 17.36 -5.82
N SER A 71 -31.02 17.56 -6.27
CA SER A 71 -31.98 16.47 -6.41
C SER A 71 -32.81 16.56 -7.69
N VAL A 72 -33.04 15.40 -8.32
CA VAL A 72 -33.96 15.24 -9.45
C VAL A 72 -35.05 14.26 -9.06
N ASN A 73 -36.30 14.72 -9.05
CA ASN A 73 -37.46 13.93 -8.67
C ASN A 73 -38.34 13.62 -9.88
N PHE A 74 -38.56 12.34 -10.16
CA PHE A 74 -39.53 11.92 -11.18
C PHE A 74 -40.90 11.64 -10.54
N GLY A 75 -41.92 12.34 -11.02
CA GLY A 75 -43.30 12.30 -10.51
C GLY A 75 -44.32 12.03 -11.63
N GLY A 76 -45.52 12.61 -11.54
CA GLY A 76 -46.57 12.47 -12.57
C GLY A 76 -47.12 11.05 -12.77
N ASN A 77 -47.80 10.83 -13.89
CA ASN A 77 -48.45 9.56 -14.23
C ASN A 77 -47.50 8.57 -14.91
N SER A 78 -46.45 9.06 -15.61
CA SER A 78 -45.53 8.18 -16.33
C SER A 78 -44.83 7.19 -15.41
N LYS A 79 -44.74 5.95 -15.87
CA LYS A 79 -44.02 4.86 -15.19
C LYS A 79 -42.60 4.71 -15.73
N ASN A 80 -42.34 5.15 -16.96
CA ASN A 80 -41.06 5.01 -17.64
C ASN A 80 -40.55 6.37 -18.16
N TYR A 81 -39.31 6.72 -17.83
CA TYR A 81 -38.66 7.96 -18.24
C TYR A 81 -37.37 7.68 -19.00
N LEU A 82 -37.40 7.91 -20.31
CA LEU A 82 -36.23 7.85 -21.17
C LEU A 82 -35.60 9.24 -21.27
N ASN A 83 -34.41 9.40 -20.70
CA ASN A 83 -33.64 10.64 -20.67
C ASN A 83 -32.43 10.47 -21.58
N ILE A 84 -32.32 11.33 -22.58
CA ILE A 84 -31.23 11.29 -23.57
C ILE A 84 -30.44 12.58 -23.47
N ALA A 85 -29.17 12.46 -23.08
CA ALA A 85 -28.26 13.59 -22.99
C ALA A 85 -27.48 13.73 -24.31
N HIS A 86 -27.57 14.91 -24.93
CA HIS A 86 -26.97 15.20 -26.25
C HIS A 86 -25.76 16.13 -26.18
N GLY A 87 -25.30 16.50 -24.99
CA GLY A 87 -24.11 17.34 -24.81
C GLY A 87 -22.81 16.62 -25.21
N THR A 88 -21.68 17.34 -25.21
CA THR A 88 -20.34 16.77 -25.40
C THR A 88 -19.77 16.11 -24.14
N SER A 89 -20.36 16.39 -22.98
CA SER A 89 -19.94 15.83 -21.70
C SER A 89 -20.72 14.58 -21.30
N LYS A 90 -20.05 13.72 -20.55
CA LYS A 90 -20.65 12.60 -19.79
C LYS A 90 -21.66 13.10 -18.74
N SER A 91 -22.51 12.20 -18.27
CA SER A 91 -23.41 12.44 -17.14
C SER A 91 -22.73 12.12 -15.82
N THR A 92 -22.73 13.07 -14.88
CA THR A 92 -22.17 12.90 -13.54
C THR A 92 -23.27 13.07 -12.49
N ILE A 93 -23.46 12.04 -11.66
CA ILE A 93 -24.48 11.99 -10.61
C ILE A 93 -23.79 11.92 -9.24
N GLU A 94 -23.74 13.07 -8.57
CA GLU A 94 -23.22 13.27 -7.21
C GLU A 94 -24.32 13.49 -6.17
N GLY A 95 -25.49 13.97 -6.60
CA GLY A 95 -26.66 14.19 -5.77
C GLY A 95 -27.69 13.06 -5.84
N LEU A 96 -28.96 13.39 -5.60
CA LEU A 96 -30.05 12.44 -5.49
C LEU A 96 -30.87 12.36 -6.79
N LEU A 97 -30.98 11.18 -7.37
CA LEU A 97 -32.03 10.84 -8.34
C LEU A 97 -33.12 10.03 -7.64
N ASN A 98 -34.29 10.62 -7.43
CA ASN A 98 -35.42 9.95 -6.81
C ASN A 98 -36.56 9.75 -7.79
N ALA A 99 -36.80 8.50 -8.19
CA ALA A 99 -37.82 8.14 -9.16
C ALA A 99 -39.12 7.61 -8.54
N ASN A 100 -39.30 7.61 -7.21
CA ASN A 100 -40.58 7.27 -6.55
C ASN A 100 -41.24 5.98 -7.10
N GLY A 101 -40.46 4.90 -7.27
CA GLY A 101 -40.94 3.62 -7.80
C GLY A 101 -41.14 3.56 -9.32
N LYS A 102 -40.63 4.53 -10.08
CA LYS A 102 -40.66 4.57 -11.55
C LYS A 102 -39.37 4.01 -12.16
N ASN A 103 -39.41 3.76 -13.47
CA ASN A 103 -38.28 3.30 -14.26
C ASN A 103 -37.58 4.49 -14.93
N VAL A 104 -36.26 4.58 -14.79
CA VAL A 104 -35.46 5.66 -15.36
C VAL A 104 -34.37 5.08 -16.25
N PHE A 105 -34.32 5.54 -17.49
CA PHE A 105 -33.32 5.21 -18.49
C PHE A 105 -32.52 6.48 -18.78
N LEU A 106 -31.23 6.47 -18.52
CA LEU A 106 -30.30 7.56 -18.80
C LEU A 106 -29.34 7.11 -19.91
N ILE A 107 -29.48 7.74 -21.07
CA ILE A 107 -28.68 7.45 -22.25
C ILE A 107 -27.73 8.62 -22.49
N ASN A 108 -26.43 8.38 -22.41
CA ASN A 108 -25.40 9.37 -22.72
C ASN A 108 -24.19 8.70 -23.41
N PRO A 109 -24.02 8.86 -24.73
CA PRO A 109 -22.91 8.28 -25.47
C PRO A 109 -21.52 8.63 -24.94
N ASN A 110 -21.34 9.74 -24.23
CA ASN A 110 -20.04 10.17 -23.69
C ASN A 110 -19.69 9.49 -22.35
N GLY A 111 -20.66 8.87 -21.68
CA GLY A 111 -20.43 8.16 -20.42
C GLY A 111 -21.40 8.53 -19.30
N VAL A 112 -21.44 7.70 -18.27
CA VAL A 112 -22.22 7.92 -17.04
C VAL A 112 -21.38 7.57 -15.82
N ILE A 113 -21.29 8.49 -14.86
CA ILE A 113 -20.61 8.28 -13.58
C ILE A 113 -21.57 8.58 -12.45
N ILE A 114 -21.80 7.59 -11.59
CA ILE A 114 -22.43 7.78 -10.29
C ILE A 114 -21.28 7.85 -9.28
N THR A 115 -21.07 9.03 -8.69
CA THR A 115 -19.97 9.23 -7.75
C THR A 115 -20.29 8.64 -6.38
N LYS A 116 -19.32 8.63 -5.46
CA LYS A 116 -19.51 8.07 -4.11
C LYS A 116 -20.65 8.69 -3.31
N THR A 117 -20.97 9.96 -3.56
CA THR A 117 -22.09 10.65 -2.91
C THR A 117 -23.42 10.46 -3.66
N GLY A 118 -23.36 10.06 -4.93
CA GLY A 118 -24.53 9.86 -5.78
C GLY A 118 -25.47 8.80 -5.21
N THR A 119 -26.76 9.09 -5.23
CA THR A 119 -27.81 8.16 -4.79
C THR A 119 -28.91 8.06 -5.83
N ILE A 120 -29.20 6.84 -6.26
CA ILE A 120 -30.29 6.52 -7.19
C ILE A 120 -31.35 5.71 -6.46
N ASN A 121 -32.59 6.18 -6.44
CA ASN A 121 -33.74 5.45 -5.93
C ASN A 121 -34.75 5.25 -7.07
N ALA A 122 -34.92 4.03 -7.57
CA ALA A 122 -35.82 3.74 -8.69
C ALA A 122 -36.48 2.37 -8.56
N ASN A 123 -37.48 2.06 -9.38
CA ASN A 123 -37.90 0.67 -9.56
C ASN A 123 -36.94 -0.05 -10.52
N ARG A 124 -36.62 0.59 -11.65
CA ARG A 124 -35.58 0.14 -12.57
C ARG A 124 -34.69 1.32 -12.94
N PHE A 125 -33.38 1.11 -12.91
CA PHE A 125 -32.42 2.09 -13.40
C PHE A 125 -31.61 1.50 -14.56
N VAL A 126 -31.55 2.22 -15.66
CA VAL A 126 -30.74 1.88 -16.82
C VAL A 126 -29.81 3.05 -17.11
N ALA A 127 -28.50 2.81 -17.10
CA ALA A 127 -27.51 3.76 -17.58
C ALA A 127 -26.79 3.15 -18.78
N SER A 128 -26.83 3.83 -19.92
CA SER A 128 -26.26 3.31 -21.16
C SER A 128 -25.52 4.38 -21.95
N THR A 129 -24.40 4.00 -22.55
CA THR A 129 -23.64 4.81 -23.51
C THR A 129 -23.94 4.44 -24.96
N SER A 130 -24.91 3.56 -25.20
CA SER A 130 -25.33 3.20 -26.55
C SER A 130 -26.18 4.33 -27.14
N SER A 131 -25.84 4.79 -28.34
CA SER A 131 -26.68 5.73 -29.09
C SER A 131 -28.08 5.14 -29.31
N MET A 132 -29.13 5.95 -29.20
CA MET A 132 -30.50 5.54 -29.50
C MET A 132 -30.99 6.18 -30.80
N SER A 133 -31.63 5.40 -31.68
CA SER A 133 -32.17 5.93 -32.94
C SER A 133 -33.49 6.67 -32.71
N ASN A 134 -33.84 7.58 -33.63
CA ASN A 134 -35.13 8.27 -33.62
C ASN A 134 -36.32 7.30 -33.64
N ASP A 135 -36.20 6.21 -34.39
CA ASP A 135 -37.25 5.18 -34.46
C ASP A 135 -37.40 4.43 -33.14
N ASP A 136 -36.29 4.13 -32.45
CA ASP A 136 -36.35 3.47 -31.16
C ASP A 136 -36.96 4.36 -30.08
N MET A 137 -36.75 5.68 -30.16
CA MET A 137 -37.39 6.67 -29.28
C MET A 137 -38.91 6.72 -29.52
N TRP A 138 -39.35 6.75 -30.77
CA TRP A 138 -40.78 6.69 -31.12
C TRP A 138 -41.42 5.36 -30.70
N LYS A 139 -40.70 4.24 -30.85
CA LYS A 139 -41.15 2.93 -30.36
C LYS A 139 -41.30 2.95 -28.84
N PHE A 140 -40.30 3.46 -28.11
CA PHE A 140 -40.35 3.56 -26.65
C PHE A 140 -41.55 4.39 -26.16
N ALA A 141 -41.79 5.54 -26.77
CA ALA A 141 -42.94 6.39 -26.42
C ALA A 141 -44.28 5.62 -26.51
N LYS A 142 -44.40 4.69 -27.46
CA LYS A 142 -45.62 3.90 -27.74
C LYS A 142 -45.67 2.54 -27.05
N PHE A 143 -44.64 2.13 -26.31
CA PHE A 143 -44.63 0.83 -25.67
C PHE A 143 -45.77 0.64 -24.66
N THR A 144 -46.30 -0.58 -24.61
CA THR A 144 -47.09 -1.02 -23.46
C THR A 144 -46.21 -1.04 -22.21
N GLN A 145 -46.84 -1.10 -21.04
CA GLN A 145 -46.11 -1.16 -19.77
C GLN A 145 -45.11 -2.33 -19.73
N ASP A 146 -45.52 -3.52 -20.22
CA ASP A 146 -44.67 -4.71 -20.25
C ASP A 146 -43.51 -4.58 -21.25
N GLN A 147 -43.74 -3.96 -22.40
CA GLN A 147 -42.69 -3.70 -23.39
C GLN A 147 -41.65 -2.71 -22.84
N ALA A 148 -42.10 -1.63 -22.20
CA ALA A 148 -41.21 -0.63 -21.62
C ALA A 148 -40.41 -1.19 -20.42
N ILE A 149 -41.01 -2.04 -19.59
CA ILE A 149 -40.33 -2.72 -18.47
C ILE A 149 -39.23 -3.68 -18.97
N ASN A 150 -39.37 -4.25 -20.17
CA ASN A 150 -38.37 -5.16 -20.76
C ASN A 150 -37.41 -4.47 -21.74
N PHE A 151 -37.61 -3.18 -22.01
CA PHE A 151 -36.76 -2.43 -22.93
C PHE A 151 -35.30 -2.40 -22.48
N SER A 152 -34.37 -2.62 -23.40
CA SER A 152 -32.93 -2.44 -23.20
C SER A 152 -32.37 -1.76 -24.45
N PRO A 153 -31.59 -0.68 -24.32
CA PRO A 153 -30.88 -0.12 -25.46
C PRO A 153 -29.97 -1.18 -26.10
N LEU A 154 -29.91 -1.19 -27.44
CA LEU A 154 -29.02 -2.08 -28.17
C LEU A 154 -27.57 -1.73 -27.81
N PHE A 155 -26.80 -2.70 -27.32
CA PHE A 155 -25.41 -2.47 -26.95
C PHE A 155 -24.58 -2.04 -28.16
N LYS A 156 -23.96 -0.85 -28.08
CA LYS A 156 -22.96 -0.39 -29.05
C LYS A 156 -21.67 -0.03 -28.32
N PRO A 157 -20.57 -0.75 -28.57
CA PRO A 157 -19.38 -0.69 -27.73
C PRO A 157 -18.44 0.49 -28.02
N ASN A 158 -18.88 1.45 -28.83
CA ASN A 158 -18.09 2.60 -29.26
C ASN A 158 -18.41 3.87 -28.45
N GLY A 159 -19.28 3.77 -27.43
CA GLY A 159 -19.57 4.86 -26.50
C GLY A 159 -18.58 4.96 -25.34
N GLY A 160 -18.85 5.84 -24.40
CA GLY A 160 -18.09 6.05 -23.18
C GLY A 160 -18.21 4.91 -22.16
N ASN A 161 -17.74 5.19 -20.94
CA ASN A 161 -17.74 4.23 -19.83
C ASN A 161 -18.93 4.46 -18.89
N VAL A 162 -19.32 3.41 -18.17
CA VAL A 162 -20.27 3.50 -17.06
C VAL A 162 -19.56 3.10 -15.76
N VAL A 163 -19.53 4.03 -14.82
CA VAL A 163 -18.86 3.84 -13.51
C VAL A 163 -19.86 4.08 -12.40
N ASN A 164 -19.95 3.14 -11.46
CA ASN A 164 -20.71 3.34 -10.22
C ASN A 164 -19.80 3.20 -9.00
N MET A 165 -19.75 4.27 -8.21
CA MET A 165 -19.17 4.33 -6.87
C MET A 165 -20.24 4.68 -5.80
N GLY A 166 -21.46 5.00 -6.23
CA GLY A 166 -22.54 5.50 -5.38
C GLY A 166 -23.60 4.45 -5.03
N ASN A 167 -24.64 4.92 -4.35
CA ASN A 167 -25.74 4.08 -3.87
C ASN A 167 -26.80 3.93 -4.96
N ILE A 168 -27.24 2.68 -5.18
CA ILE A 168 -28.34 2.40 -6.09
C ILE A 168 -29.34 1.49 -5.38
N ASN A 169 -30.53 2.00 -5.11
CA ASN A 169 -31.67 1.23 -4.63
C ASN A 169 -32.64 1.03 -5.81
N ALA A 170 -32.71 -0.20 -6.32
CA ALA A 170 -33.59 -0.55 -7.43
C ALA A 170 -34.14 -1.97 -7.31
N ASN A 171 -35.24 -2.31 -7.99
CA ASN A 171 -35.59 -3.71 -8.21
C ASN A 171 -34.72 -4.32 -9.32
N SER A 172 -34.40 -3.55 -10.36
CA SER A 172 -33.58 -3.99 -11.50
C SER A 172 -32.58 -2.90 -11.95
N LEU A 173 -31.34 -3.29 -12.23
CA LEU A 173 -30.25 -2.42 -12.67
C LEU A 173 -29.67 -2.95 -14.00
N LEU A 174 -29.50 -2.06 -14.97
CA LEU A 174 -28.73 -2.31 -16.19
C LEU A 174 -27.69 -1.20 -16.38
N LEU A 175 -26.41 -1.57 -16.44
CA LEU A 175 -25.32 -0.67 -16.79
C LEU A 175 -24.68 -1.14 -18.09
N GLN A 176 -24.57 -0.26 -19.07
CA GLN A 176 -24.12 -0.60 -20.41
C GLN A 176 -23.13 0.44 -20.95
N GLY A 177 -21.90 0.02 -21.26
CA GLY A 177 -20.92 0.92 -21.88
C GLY A 177 -19.69 0.21 -22.41
N LYS A 178 -18.74 0.95 -23.00
CA LYS A 178 -17.48 0.35 -23.48
C LYS A 178 -16.77 -0.39 -22.34
N LYS A 179 -16.64 0.29 -21.20
CA LYS A 179 -16.22 -0.29 -19.93
C LYS A 179 -17.30 -0.07 -18.88
N VAL A 180 -17.57 -1.10 -18.09
CA VAL A 180 -18.43 -1.04 -16.91
C VAL A 180 -17.58 -1.30 -15.68
N PHE A 181 -17.59 -0.37 -14.72
CA PHE A 181 -16.80 -0.46 -13.50
C PHE A 181 -17.67 -0.22 -12.27
N LEU A 182 -17.73 -1.23 -11.41
CA LEU A 182 -18.31 -1.13 -10.07
C LEU A 182 -17.16 -1.08 -9.07
N ASP A 183 -17.06 0.02 -8.33
CA ASP A 183 -15.93 0.28 -7.44
C ASP A 183 -16.40 0.66 -6.04
N THR A 184 -15.60 0.31 -5.05
CA THR A 184 -15.79 0.76 -3.67
C THR A 184 -14.66 1.66 -3.22
N ASP A 185 -15.00 2.93 -2.98
CA ASP A 185 -14.10 3.84 -2.30
C ASP A 185 -14.11 3.51 -0.80
N THR A 186 -13.25 2.58 -0.38
CA THR A 186 -13.07 2.22 1.04
C THR A 186 -12.21 3.22 1.81
N ASN A 187 -11.92 4.39 1.24
CA ASN A 187 -11.21 5.45 1.96
C ASN A 187 -12.13 6.10 3.00
N TRP A 188 -11.50 6.72 3.99
CA TRP A 188 -12.22 7.47 5.01
C TRP A 188 -13.01 8.64 4.42
N ASP A 189 -14.27 8.73 4.82
CA ASP A 189 -15.14 9.85 4.52
C ASP A 189 -15.13 10.83 5.70
N LYS A 190 -14.39 11.93 5.54
CA LYS A 190 -14.27 13.00 6.54
C LYS A 190 -15.62 13.61 6.92
N GLU A 191 -16.57 13.65 5.99
CA GLU A 191 -17.88 14.27 6.26
C GLU A 191 -18.75 13.39 7.16
N HIS A 192 -18.53 12.08 7.15
CA HIS A 192 -19.32 11.11 7.89
C HIS A 192 -18.56 10.45 9.05
N ASN A 193 -17.32 10.88 9.30
CA ASN A 193 -16.44 10.34 10.34
C ASN A 193 -16.36 8.80 10.32
N GLY A 194 -16.14 8.23 9.13
CA GLY A 194 -16.10 6.79 8.92
C GLY A 194 -15.88 6.44 7.45
N VAL A 195 -15.64 5.15 7.16
CA VAL A 195 -15.67 4.67 5.77
C VAL A 195 -17.11 4.48 5.32
N LYS A 196 -17.50 5.18 4.26
CA LYS A 196 -18.83 5.07 3.64
C LYS A 196 -18.66 5.00 2.12
N PHE A 197 -19.16 3.93 1.53
CA PHE A 197 -19.17 3.75 0.07
C PHE A 197 -20.55 3.37 -0.43
N GLY A 198 -20.73 3.52 -1.74
CA GLY A 198 -21.98 3.20 -2.43
C GLY A 198 -22.27 1.71 -2.43
N ILE A 199 -23.49 1.35 -2.02
CA ILE A 199 -24.00 -0.02 -2.11
C ILE A 199 -25.14 -0.08 -3.11
N ILE A 200 -25.05 -1.04 -4.02
CA ILE A 200 -26.11 -1.43 -4.95
C ILE A 200 -27.00 -2.45 -4.24
N LYS A 201 -28.23 -2.03 -3.94
CA LYS A 201 -29.33 -2.89 -3.50
C LYS A 201 -30.27 -3.08 -4.69
N ALA A 202 -30.02 -4.14 -5.46
CA ALA A 202 -30.86 -4.53 -6.58
C ALA A 202 -31.10 -6.03 -6.63
N LYS A 203 -32.33 -6.45 -6.96
CA LYS A 203 -32.67 -7.87 -7.09
C LYS A 203 -32.04 -8.48 -8.34
N ASN A 204 -31.98 -7.73 -9.45
CA ASN A 204 -31.35 -8.19 -10.68
C ASN A 204 -30.39 -7.11 -11.18
N ILE A 205 -29.14 -7.50 -11.46
CA ILE A 205 -28.11 -6.63 -12.02
C ILE A 205 -27.66 -7.21 -13.35
N THR A 206 -27.67 -6.39 -14.40
CA THR A 206 -27.07 -6.71 -15.69
C THR A 206 -25.98 -5.69 -16.01
N LEU A 207 -24.78 -6.17 -16.31
CA LEU A 207 -23.64 -5.36 -16.72
C LEU A 207 -23.27 -5.75 -18.15
N GLU A 208 -23.23 -4.79 -19.07
CA GLU A 208 -22.93 -5.03 -20.48
C GLU A 208 -21.76 -4.16 -20.93
N GLY A 209 -20.63 -4.79 -21.31
CA GLY A 209 -19.44 -4.06 -21.75
C GLY A 209 -18.37 -4.93 -22.38
N LYS A 210 -17.44 -4.31 -23.12
CA LYS A 210 -16.21 -4.98 -23.61
C LYS A 210 -15.31 -5.34 -22.44
N ASP A 211 -15.21 -4.41 -21.48
CA ASP A 211 -14.44 -4.51 -20.26
C ASP A 211 -15.35 -4.39 -19.04
N VAL A 212 -15.41 -5.40 -18.17
CA VAL A 212 -16.24 -5.37 -16.97
C VAL A 212 -15.39 -5.67 -15.74
N TYR A 213 -15.42 -4.76 -14.77
CA TYR A 213 -14.71 -4.91 -13.50
C TYR A 213 -15.69 -4.70 -12.34
N VAL A 214 -15.72 -5.68 -11.43
CA VAL A 214 -16.67 -5.70 -10.32
C VAL A 214 -15.92 -5.89 -9.01
N ASP A 215 -15.81 -4.83 -8.22
CA ASP A 215 -15.62 -4.97 -6.79
C ASP A 215 -16.96 -5.40 -6.19
N VAL A 216 -17.07 -6.67 -5.80
CA VAL A 216 -18.34 -7.23 -5.33
C VAL A 216 -18.80 -6.59 -4.02
N SER A 217 -17.90 -5.94 -3.27
CA SER A 217 -18.27 -5.22 -2.04
C SER A 217 -19.24 -4.06 -2.31
N SER A 218 -19.32 -3.56 -3.54
CA SER A 218 -20.30 -2.56 -4.00
C SER A 218 -21.72 -3.11 -4.11
N ILE A 219 -21.96 -4.42 -3.95
CA ILE A 219 -23.26 -5.05 -4.14
C ILE A 219 -23.73 -5.70 -2.84
N ASP A 220 -24.98 -5.46 -2.45
CA ASP A 220 -25.61 -6.21 -1.37
C ASP A 220 -25.99 -7.62 -1.83
N GLY A 221 -25.16 -8.59 -1.45
CA GLY A 221 -25.39 -9.99 -1.76
C GLY A 221 -26.62 -10.59 -1.08
N LYS A 222 -27.27 -9.94 -0.10
CA LYS A 222 -28.56 -10.42 0.44
C LYS A 222 -29.73 -10.10 -0.50
N THR A 223 -29.81 -8.86 -0.97
CA THR A 223 -30.90 -8.40 -1.86
C THR A 223 -30.80 -8.98 -3.27
N LEU A 224 -29.57 -9.25 -3.75
CA LEU A 224 -29.34 -9.75 -5.10
C LEU A 224 -29.97 -11.13 -5.32
N ASN A 225 -30.65 -11.36 -6.44
CA ASN A 225 -31.09 -12.68 -6.90
C ASN A 225 -30.22 -13.18 -8.05
N SER A 226 -29.82 -12.28 -8.96
CA SER A 226 -28.98 -12.63 -10.11
C SER A 226 -28.07 -11.48 -10.55
N LEU A 227 -26.81 -11.81 -10.83
CA LEU A 227 -25.85 -10.97 -11.53
C LEU A 227 -25.58 -11.57 -12.92
N ASN A 228 -25.87 -10.78 -13.94
CA ASN A 228 -25.67 -11.12 -15.33
C ASN A 228 -24.60 -10.20 -15.93
N ILE A 229 -23.54 -10.76 -16.49
CA ILE A 229 -22.51 -9.99 -17.20
C ILE A 229 -22.50 -10.44 -18.64
N LYS A 230 -22.52 -9.47 -19.56
CA LYS A 230 -22.51 -9.72 -20.99
C LYS A 230 -21.52 -8.84 -21.74
N GLY A 231 -21.06 -9.37 -22.86
CA GLY A 231 -20.26 -8.66 -23.86
C GLY A 231 -20.96 -8.62 -25.22
N GLU A 232 -20.21 -8.22 -26.25
CA GLU A 232 -20.68 -8.32 -27.64
C GLU A 232 -20.84 -9.78 -28.10
N ASN A 233 -21.52 -9.96 -29.25
CA ASN A 233 -21.55 -11.15 -30.12
C ASN A 233 -20.87 -12.40 -29.53
N ASN A 234 -21.67 -13.40 -29.16
CA ASN A 234 -21.25 -14.61 -28.43
C ASN A 234 -20.77 -14.37 -26.98
N ASN A 235 -21.21 -13.28 -26.35
CA ASN A 235 -20.95 -13.00 -24.94
C ASN A 235 -19.46 -12.80 -24.60
N ASN A 236 -18.67 -12.25 -25.52
CA ASN A 236 -17.23 -12.04 -25.34
C ASN A 236 -16.95 -10.70 -24.65
N PHE A 237 -16.40 -10.76 -23.44
CA PHE A 237 -15.94 -9.63 -22.64
C PHE A 237 -14.72 -10.04 -21.79
N LYS A 238 -13.90 -9.06 -21.37
CA LYS A 238 -12.78 -9.29 -20.44
C LYS A 238 -12.95 -8.54 -19.13
N GLY A 239 -12.17 -8.92 -18.13
CA GLY A 239 -12.09 -8.24 -16.85
C GLY A 239 -12.18 -9.21 -15.67
N SER A 240 -12.66 -8.72 -14.53
CA SER A 240 -12.68 -9.55 -13.31
C SER A 240 -13.73 -9.13 -12.29
N MET A 241 -14.08 -10.07 -11.42
CA MET A 241 -14.74 -9.78 -10.16
C MET A 241 -13.90 -10.25 -8.98
N PHE A 242 -13.80 -9.40 -7.96
CA PHE A 242 -12.94 -9.63 -6.79
C PHE A 242 -13.58 -9.05 -5.52
N LEU A 243 -13.04 -9.46 -4.37
CA LEU A 243 -13.39 -8.95 -3.05
C LEU A 243 -12.13 -8.82 -2.21
N ASN A 244 -11.84 -7.63 -1.67
CA ASN A 244 -10.74 -7.44 -0.73
C ASN A 244 -11.25 -7.40 0.71
N ALA A 245 -10.38 -7.67 1.69
CA ALA A 245 -10.72 -7.64 3.11
C ALA A 245 -11.30 -6.30 3.55
N SER A 246 -10.79 -5.18 3.01
CA SER A 246 -11.36 -3.85 3.24
C SER A 246 -12.86 -3.79 2.89
N GLY A 247 -13.23 -4.19 1.68
CA GLY A 247 -14.63 -4.20 1.24
C GLY A 247 -15.48 -5.24 1.99
N TYR A 248 -14.89 -6.40 2.29
CA TYR A 248 -15.58 -7.47 3.03
C TYR A 248 -15.92 -7.06 4.48
N TYR A 249 -15.04 -6.32 5.16
CA TYR A 249 -15.27 -5.82 6.51
C TYR A 249 -16.54 -4.96 6.61
N TYR A 250 -16.75 -4.07 5.64
CA TYR A 250 -17.90 -3.18 5.64
C TYR A 250 -19.16 -3.79 4.99
N ASN A 251 -19.01 -4.78 4.12
CA ASN A 251 -20.14 -5.50 3.52
C ASN A 251 -19.88 -7.02 3.44
N PRO A 252 -20.02 -7.78 4.55
CA PRO A 252 -19.75 -9.22 4.52
C PRO A 252 -20.69 -10.02 3.60
N ASN A 253 -21.90 -9.52 3.32
CA ASN A 253 -22.84 -10.21 2.44
C ASN A 253 -22.42 -10.17 0.97
N SER A 254 -21.51 -9.28 0.59
CA SER A 254 -20.98 -9.18 -0.76
C SER A 254 -20.33 -10.47 -1.27
N PHE A 255 -19.80 -11.33 -0.38
CA PHE A 255 -19.26 -12.62 -0.77
C PHE A 255 -20.32 -13.55 -1.42
N LEU A 256 -21.60 -13.40 -1.06
CA LEU A 256 -22.71 -14.15 -1.65
C LEU A 256 -22.96 -13.78 -3.13
N VAL A 257 -22.40 -12.68 -3.62
CA VAL A 257 -22.55 -12.22 -5.02
C VAL A 257 -21.88 -13.19 -5.99
N PHE A 258 -20.77 -13.81 -5.60
CA PHE A 258 -20.07 -14.78 -6.46
C PHE A 258 -20.97 -15.94 -6.89
N ASP A 259 -21.83 -16.42 -5.99
CA ASP A 259 -22.76 -17.54 -6.26
C ASP A 259 -23.99 -17.12 -7.08
N LYS A 260 -24.17 -15.82 -7.32
CA LYS A 260 -25.29 -15.24 -8.06
C LYS A 260 -24.91 -14.85 -9.48
N TYR A 261 -23.64 -14.98 -9.84
CA TYR A 261 -23.13 -14.84 -11.20
C TYR A 261 -23.39 -16.13 -11.99
N LYS A 262 -24.18 -16.04 -13.07
CA LYS A 262 -24.72 -17.24 -13.76
C LYS A 262 -24.14 -17.56 -15.13
N ASN A 263 -23.38 -16.67 -15.77
CA ASN A 263 -22.90 -16.88 -17.14
C ASN A 263 -21.41 -17.18 -17.15
N SER A 264 -20.97 -18.25 -17.80
CA SER A 264 -19.54 -18.53 -17.99
C SER A 264 -18.97 -17.76 -19.20
N ASN A 265 -17.78 -17.20 -19.03
CA ASN A 265 -16.95 -16.61 -20.09
C ASN A 265 -15.48 -16.89 -19.72
N SER A 266 -14.69 -17.46 -20.64
CA SER A 266 -13.28 -17.79 -20.42
C SER A 266 -12.36 -16.59 -20.22
N ASN A 267 -12.74 -15.41 -20.72
CA ASN A 267 -11.96 -14.18 -20.68
C ASN A 267 -12.26 -13.30 -19.45
N PHE A 268 -13.20 -13.74 -18.59
CA PHE A 268 -13.57 -13.05 -17.36
C PHE A 268 -13.14 -13.85 -16.13
N LYS A 269 -12.39 -13.21 -15.23
CA LYS A 269 -11.79 -13.88 -14.07
C LYS A 269 -12.65 -13.69 -12.82
N VAL A 270 -12.99 -14.79 -12.15
CA VAL A 270 -13.75 -14.79 -10.89
C VAL A 270 -12.83 -15.17 -9.75
N TYR A 271 -12.51 -14.21 -8.89
CA TYR A 271 -11.69 -14.43 -7.70
C TYR A 271 -12.58 -14.66 -6.47
N LYS A 272 -13.17 -15.86 -6.36
CA LYS A 272 -14.06 -16.23 -5.25
C LYS A 272 -13.28 -16.53 -3.96
N TYR A 273 -12.73 -15.48 -3.37
CA TYR A 273 -12.06 -15.47 -2.07
C TYR A 273 -12.00 -14.03 -1.56
N VAL A 274 -11.71 -13.86 -0.27
CA VAL A 274 -11.40 -12.54 0.30
C VAL A 274 -9.89 -12.29 0.15
N GLY A 275 -9.52 -11.32 -0.68
CA GLY A 275 -8.13 -10.93 -0.93
C GLY A 275 -7.57 -10.02 0.17
N ILE A 276 -6.35 -10.31 0.62
CA ILE A 276 -5.62 -9.52 1.62
C ILE A 276 -4.33 -9.06 0.93
N GLY A 277 -4.18 -7.75 0.69
CA GLY A 277 -3.08 -7.23 -0.13
C GLY A 277 -2.22 -6.16 0.53
N SER A 278 -2.48 -5.86 1.81
CA SER A 278 -1.82 -4.81 2.59
C SER A 278 -1.94 -5.08 4.08
N ASP A 279 -1.16 -4.34 4.88
CA ASP A 279 -1.29 -4.35 6.35
C ASP A 279 -2.66 -3.84 6.81
N VAL A 280 -3.23 -2.84 6.11
CA VAL A 280 -4.60 -2.35 6.36
C VAL A 280 -5.65 -3.42 6.07
N ASP A 281 -5.51 -4.18 4.98
CA ASP A 281 -6.41 -5.31 4.71
C ASP A 281 -6.31 -6.39 5.78
N TRP A 282 -5.10 -6.70 6.26
CA TRP A 282 -4.91 -7.63 7.37
C TRP A 282 -5.54 -7.10 8.66
N TRP A 283 -5.40 -5.81 8.92
CA TRP A 283 -5.99 -5.15 10.09
C TRP A 283 -7.51 -5.29 10.10
N LEU A 284 -8.16 -5.03 8.97
CA LEU A 284 -9.61 -5.18 8.83
C LEU A 284 -10.04 -6.66 8.88
N PHE A 285 -9.23 -7.57 8.34
CA PHE A 285 -9.45 -9.01 8.48
C PHE A 285 -9.38 -9.47 9.94
N ALA A 286 -8.33 -9.10 10.67
CA ALA A 286 -8.13 -9.48 12.06
C ALA A 286 -9.21 -8.87 12.97
N LYS A 287 -9.52 -7.57 12.79
CA LYS A 287 -10.59 -6.89 13.53
C LYS A 287 -11.94 -7.54 13.27
N GLY A 288 -12.32 -7.70 12.00
CA GLY A 288 -13.58 -8.32 11.61
C GLY A 288 -13.73 -9.76 12.13
N TRP A 289 -12.64 -10.53 12.12
CA TRP A 289 -12.64 -11.88 12.66
C TRP A 289 -12.77 -11.88 14.19
N ASN A 290 -11.92 -11.14 14.89
CA ASN A 290 -11.84 -11.15 16.35
C ASN A 290 -13.12 -10.60 16.99
N GLU A 291 -13.73 -9.56 16.42
CA GLU A 291 -14.99 -8.97 16.90
C GLU A 291 -16.24 -9.71 16.37
N ASN A 292 -16.07 -10.66 15.43
CA ASN A 292 -17.17 -11.28 14.69
C ASN A 292 -18.12 -10.24 14.08
N LYS A 293 -17.58 -9.33 13.26
CA LYS A 293 -18.34 -8.19 12.75
C LYS A 293 -19.71 -8.59 12.20
N ASP A 294 -20.74 -7.86 12.67
CA ASP A 294 -22.15 -8.03 12.35
C ASP A 294 -22.69 -9.46 12.62
N SER A 295 -22.02 -10.23 13.46
CA SER A 295 -22.29 -11.64 13.77
C SER A 295 -22.23 -12.61 12.58
N ILE A 296 -21.71 -12.17 11.44
CA ILE A 296 -21.71 -12.92 10.17
C ILE A 296 -20.32 -13.05 9.53
N PHE A 297 -19.35 -12.20 9.90
CA PHE A 297 -18.04 -12.12 9.25
C PHE A 297 -17.31 -13.47 9.22
N ARG A 298 -17.39 -14.25 10.30
CA ARG A 298 -16.76 -15.58 10.37
C ARG A 298 -17.43 -16.61 9.46
N ASN A 299 -18.69 -16.41 9.07
CA ASN A 299 -19.57 -17.47 8.55
C ASN A 299 -19.82 -17.45 7.04
N ILE A 300 -19.56 -16.34 6.35
CA ILE A 300 -19.92 -16.21 4.94
C ILE A 300 -18.75 -16.58 4.01
N ALA A 301 -17.57 -15.99 4.21
CA ALA A 301 -16.42 -16.27 3.36
C ALA A 301 -15.79 -17.63 3.71
N SER A 302 -15.54 -18.44 2.69
CA SER A 302 -14.91 -19.77 2.84
C SER A 302 -13.38 -19.74 2.77
N GLU A 303 -12.81 -18.76 2.09
CA GLU A 303 -11.36 -18.66 1.83
C GLU A 303 -10.86 -17.21 1.87
N TYR A 304 -9.68 -17.04 2.47
CA TYR A 304 -8.90 -15.81 2.51
C TYR A 304 -7.56 -16.05 1.82
N ARG A 305 -7.14 -15.12 0.94
CA ARG A 305 -5.88 -15.25 0.20
C ARG A 305 -5.02 -14.02 0.29
N LEU A 306 -3.71 -14.22 0.45
CA LEU A 306 -2.75 -13.15 0.22
C LEU A 306 -2.69 -12.81 -1.27
N THR A 307 -2.66 -11.53 -1.59
CA THR A 307 -2.57 -11.04 -2.97
C THR A 307 -1.28 -10.27 -3.25
N ASN A 308 -0.49 -10.00 -2.19
CA ASN A 308 0.82 -9.35 -2.21
C ASN A 308 1.61 -9.79 -0.96
N ASP A 309 2.92 -9.53 -0.96
CA ASP A 309 3.69 -9.48 0.27
C ASP A 309 3.16 -8.38 1.21
N ILE A 310 3.17 -8.64 2.51
CA ILE A 310 2.69 -7.72 3.54
C ILE A 310 3.82 -7.43 4.54
N ASP A 311 4.13 -6.16 4.72
CA ASP A 311 5.11 -5.66 5.70
C ASP A 311 4.36 -5.11 6.92
N PHE A 312 4.57 -5.73 8.08
CA PHE A 312 3.96 -5.31 9.35
C PHE A 312 4.80 -4.29 10.12
N LYS A 313 5.83 -3.70 9.50
CA LYS A 313 6.49 -2.48 9.97
C LYS A 313 7.02 -2.56 11.41
N ALA A 314 7.39 -3.73 11.92
CA ALA A 314 7.98 -3.86 13.26
C ALA A 314 9.36 -3.18 13.37
N ASN A 315 10.10 -3.17 12.25
CA ASN A 315 11.41 -2.54 12.08
C ASN A 315 12.40 -2.96 13.18
N CYS A 316 12.61 -4.27 13.28
CA CYS A 316 13.46 -4.87 14.29
C CYS A 316 14.91 -4.94 13.81
N LYS A 317 15.84 -4.70 14.74
CA LYS A 317 17.26 -4.96 14.52
C LYS A 317 17.81 -5.64 15.77
N ASN A 318 18.24 -6.89 15.63
CA ASN A 318 18.61 -7.74 16.77
C ASN A 318 17.51 -7.74 17.86
N GLY A 319 16.22 -7.85 17.49
CA GLY A 319 15.07 -7.91 18.41
C GLY A 319 14.70 -6.63 19.13
N VAL A 320 15.44 -5.55 18.92
CA VAL A 320 14.98 -4.23 19.35
C VAL A 320 14.14 -3.67 18.23
N CYS A 321 12.83 -3.61 18.45
CA CYS A 321 11.85 -3.13 17.48
C CYS A 321 11.39 -1.73 17.88
N ASN A 322 11.40 -0.80 16.92
CA ASN A 322 10.96 0.58 17.12
C ASN A 322 9.66 0.91 16.35
N GLY A 323 9.15 -0.05 15.59
CA GLY A 323 7.95 0.09 14.77
C GLY A 323 6.70 -0.47 15.44
N GLN A 324 5.82 -1.05 14.62
CA GLN A 324 4.51 -1.53 15.02
C GLN A 324 4.58 -2.82 15.85
N ASN A 325 3.67 -2.95 16.83
CA ASN A 325 3.46 -4.18 17.58
C ASN A 325 2.25 -4.92 16.98
N TYR A 326 2.44 -6.17 16.55
CA TYR A 326 1.39 -6.99 15.96
C TYR A 326 0.21 -7.22 16.93
N ALA A 327 0.48 -7.30 18.24
CA ALA A 327 -0.56 -7.48 19.25
C ALA A 327 -1.39 -6.20 19.55
N ASN A 328 -0.93 -5.04 19.08
CA ASN A 328 -1.61 -3.74 19.22
C ASN A 328 -1.23 -2.82 18.05
N TYR A 329 -1.71 -3.13 16.86
CA TYR A 329 -1.29 -2.52 15.61
C TYR A 329 -2.13 -1.30 15.29
N TRP A 330 -1.47 -0.17 14.99
CA TRP A 330 -2.12 1.09 14.65
C TRP A 330 -2.19 1.31 13.14
N VAL A 331 -3.38 1.67 12.65
CA VAL A 331 -3.60 2.17 11.30
C VAL A 331 -4.26 3.54 11.39
N ASP A 332 -3.65 4.56 10.78
CA ASP A 332 -4.27 5.88 10.59
C ASP A 332 -5.43 5.75 9.59
N LEU A 333 -6.64 5.56 10.11
CA LEU A 333 -7.82 5.33 9.28
C LEU A 333 -8.29 6.64 8.66
N ASN A 334 -8.23 7.73 9.41
CA ASN A 334 -8.80 9.03 9.03
C ASN A 334 -7.80 9.98 8.33
N GLY A 335 -6.51 9.65 8.35
CA GLY A 335 -5.41 10.41 7.74
C GLY A 335 -5.00 11.66 8.53
N ASP A 336 -5.33 11.77 9.81
CA ASP A 336 -5.02 12.93 10.66
C ASP A 336 -3.67 12.79 11.40
N GLY A 337 -3.04 11.62 11.32
CA GLY A 337 -1.76 11.32 11.95
C GLY A 337 -1.80 11.24 13.48
N LYS A 338 -2.99 11.25 14.10
CA LYS A 338 -3.18 11.15 15.55
C LYS A 338 -3.64 9.75 15.90
N ARG A 339 -3.03 9.17 16.94
CA ARG A 339 -3.41 7.85 17.45
C ARG A 339 -4.72 7.93 18.21
N GLN A 340 -5.74 7.24 17.73
CA GLN A 340 -7.05 7.16 18.38
C GLN A 340 -7.33 5.72 18.85
N ASP A 341 -8.12 5.55 19.92
CA ASP A 341 -8.36 4.24 20.54
C ASP A 341 -9.01 3.22 19.58
N ASP A 342 -9.81 3.67 18.61
CA ASP A 342 -10.51 2.85 17.62
C ASP A 342 -9.67 2.47 16.39
N GLU A 343 -8.46 3.04 16.29
CA GLU A 343 -7.47 2.79 15.24
C GLU A 343 -6.45 1.70 15.58
N PHE A 344 -6.57 1.11 16.75
CA PHE A 344 -5.78 -0.05 17.16
C PHE A 344 -6.55 -1.35 16.96
N THR A 345 -5.84 -2.41 16.60
CA THR A 345 -6.38 -3.77 16.63
C THR A 345 -5.31 -4.77 17.05
N ASN A 346 -5.74 -5.89 17.62
CA ASN A 346 -4.90 -7.06 17.78
C ASN A 346 -4.90 -7.87 16.47
N MET A 347 -3.75 -7.96 15.81
CA MET A 347 -3.60 -8.63 14.52
C MET A 347 -3.59 -10.17 14.65
N ILE A 348 -3.48 -10.71 15.87
CA ILE A 348 -3.55 -12.13 16.17
C ILE A 348 -4.97 -12.62 15.92
N VAL A 349 -5.14 -13.39 14.86
CA VAL A 349 -6.47 -13.90 14.47
C VAL A 349 -6.84 -15.09 15.33
N GLY A 350 -7.90 -14.94 16.13
CA GLY A 350 -8.42 -16.01 16.99
C GLY A 350 -7.68 -16.19 18.31
N GLY A 351 -7.34 -15.11 19.02
CA GLY A 351 -6.58 -15.16 20.29
C GLY A 351 -7.20 -15.96 21.47
N THR A 352 -8.39 -16.55 21.32
CA THR A 352 -9.13 -17.31 22.35
C THR A 352 -9.80 -18.55 21.74
N ASP A 353 -10.39 -19.41 22.57
CA ASP A 353 -11.09 -20.61 22.08
C ASP A 353 -12.35 -20.28 21.27
N ILE A 354 -13.07 -19.21 21.64
CA ILE A 354 -14.36 -18.83 21.04
C ILE A 354 -14.24 -18.15 19.67
N ASN A 355 -13.05 -17.62 19.35
CA ASN A 355 -12.79 -16.92 18.09
C ASN A 355 -11.79 -17.66 17.20
N ALA A 356 -11.60 -18.97 17.43
CA ALA A 356 -10.74 -19.82 16.62
C ALA A 356 -11.00 -19.63 15.11
N PHE A 357 -9.93 -19.52 14.32
CA PHE A 357 -10.03 -19.44 12.86
C PHE A 357 -10.48 -20.78 12.28
N THR A 358 -11.47 -20.77 11.38
CA THR A 358 -12.16 -22.00 10.91
C THR A 358 -12.28 -22.09 9.38
N ARG A 359 -11.48 -21.31 8.64
CA ARG A 359 -11.57 -21.19 7.17
C ARG A 359 -10.27 -21.60 6.49
N THR A 360 -10.26 -21.52 5.16
CA THR A 360 -9.03 -21.69 4.39
C THR A 360 -8.27 -20.38 4.34
N PHE A 361 -6.98 -20.41 4.66
CA PHE A 361 -6.04 -19.33 4.44
C PHE A 361 -4.94 -19.79 3.47
N ASN A 362 -4.81 -19.10 2.34
CA ASN A 362 -3.84 -19.42 1.31
C ASN A 362 -2.89 -18.23 1.08
N GLY A 363 -1.61 -18.42 1.39
CA GLY A 363 -0.60 -17.37 1.20
C GLY A 363 -0.22 -17.15 -0.26
N GLN A 364 -0.61 -18.06 -1.17
CA GLN A 364 -0.28 -18.05 -2.60
C GLN A 364 1.23 -17.92 -2.90
N GLY A 365 2.11 -18.15 -1.92
CA GLY A 365 3.56 -17.93 -2.03
C GLY A 365 4.04 -16.50 -1.71
N PHE A 366 3.13 -15.59 -1.33
CA PHE A 366 3.52 -14.28 -0.80
C PHE A 366 4.04 -14.36 0.64
N THR A 367 4.79 -13.34 1.03
CA THR A 367 5.50 -13.27 2.31
C THR A 367 4.86 -12.29 3.28
N LEU A 368 4.61 -12.76 4.50
CA LEU A 368 4.31 -11.95 5.67
C LEU A 368 5.63 -11.59 6.36
N LYS A 369 5.98 -10.31 6.44
CA LYS A 369 7.31 -9.90 6.92
C LYS A 369 7.30 -8.82 8.00
N ASN A 370 8.42 -8.73 8.72
CA ASN A 370 8.73 -7.65 9.67
C ASN A 370 7.72 -7.60 10.83
N ILE A 371 7.68 -8.68 11.61
CA ILE A 371 6.63 -8.97 12.60
C ILE A 371 7.25 -8.96 13.99
N ASN A 372 6.60 -8.30 14.94
CA ASN A 372 6.94 -8.37 16.36
C ASN A 372 5.67 -8.51 17.19
N ILE A 373 5.61 -9.54 18.05
CA ILE A 373 4.45 -9.82 18.89
C ILE A 373 4.86 -9.59 20.35
N ASN A 374 4.43 -8.48 20.94
CA ASN A 374 4.66 -8.19 22.35
C ASN A 374 3.33 -8.02 23.10
N THR A 375 2.90 -9.05 23.83
CA THR A 375 1.66 -9.02 24.64
C THR A 375 1.90 -8.55 26.07
N VAL A 376 3.15 -8.27 26.44
CA VAL A 376 3.53 -7.76 27.76
C VAL A 376 3.30 -6.25 27.86
N SER A 377 3.32 -5.54 26.72
CA SER A 377 3.05 -4.10 26.65
C SER A 377 1.76 -3.73 27.38
N SER A 378 1.80 -2.63 28.15
CA SER A 378 0.63 -2.06 28.82
C SER A 378 -0.43 -1.54 27.85
N GLU A 379 -0.06 -1.34 26.59
CA GLU A 379 -0.97 -0.91 25.53
C GLU A 379 -1.89 -2.05 25.04
N VAL A 380 -1.51 -3.31 25.30
CA VAL A 380 -2.35 -4.48 24.96
C VAL A 380 -3.36 -4.69 26.09
N LYS A 381 -4.58 -4.16 25.89
CA LYS A 381 -5.68 -4.23 26.88
C LYS A 381 -6.15 -5.68 27.10
N ASP A 382 -6.44 -6.40 26.02
CA ASP A 382 -6.92 -7.79 26.06
C ASP A 382 -5.82 -8.77 25.70
N LYS A 383 -5.27 -9.46 26.71
CA LYS A 383 -4.19 -10.41 26.51
C LYS A 383 -4.71 -11.72 25.90
N PRO A 384 -4.21 -12.13 24.73
CA PRO A 384 -4.65 -13.36 24.08
C PRO A 384 -4.26 -14.59 24.91
N LYS A 385 -5.18 -15.55 24.98
CA LYS A 385 -4.96 -16.86 25.58
C LYS A 385 -3.96 -17.69 24.76
N HIS A 386 -4.04 -17.55 23.43
CA HIS A 386 -3.20 -18.26 22.45
C HIS A 386 -2.51 -17.26 21.53
N VAL A 387 -1.21 -17.42 21.32
CA VAL A 387 -0.36 -16.45 20.61
C VAL A 387 0.37 -17.09 19.45
N GLY A 388 0.34 -16.38 18.32
CA GLY A 388 1.04 -16.63 17.06
C GLY A 388 0.54 -15.60 16.03
N LEU A 389 0.84 -15.77 14.75
CA LEU A 389 0.09 -15.03 13.71
C LEU A 389 -1.41 -15.34 13.79
N PHE A 390 -1.71 -16.60 14.10
CA PHE A 390 -3.03 -17.08 14.49
C PHE A 390 -2.98 -17.51 15.95
N GLY A 391 -3.98 -17.14 16.74
CA GLY A 391 -4.09 -17.57 18.13
C GLY A 391 -4.53 -19.03 18.19
N SER A 392 -5.78 -19.28 17.85
CA SER A 392 -6.43 -20.57 17.87
C SER A 392 -7.04 -20.86 16.51
N VAL A 393 -6.93 -22.12 16.05
CA VAL A 393 -7.49 -22.57 14.78
C VAL A 393 -8.24 -23.88 14.98
N LYS A 394 -9.37 -24.06 14.27
CA LYS A 394 -10.23 -25.24 14.39
C LYS A 394 -10.77 -25.67 13.04
N GLY A 395 -10.45 -26.89 12.60
CA GLY A 395 -10.89 -27.39 11.29
C GLY A 395 -10.44 -26.51 10.12
N ALA A 396 -9.37 -25.74 10.29
CA ALA A 396 -8.88 -24.78 9.31
C ALA A 396 -7.89 -25.42 8.34
N THR A 397 -7.63 -24.76 7.21
CA THR A 397 -6.60 -25.16 6.25
C THR A 397 -5.69 -24.00 5.94
N PHE A 398 -4.38 -24.18 6.13
CA PHE A 398 -3.33 -23.22 5.81
C PHE A 398 -2.45 -23.79 4.71
N LYS A 399 -2.21 -23.01 3.65
CA LYS A 399 -1.35 -23.44 2.55
C LYS A 399 -0.54 -22.33 1.87
N ASN A 400 0.66 -22.68 1.41
CA ASN A 400 1.52 -21.84 0.56
C ASN A 400 1.89 -20.49 1.21
N ILE A 401 2.46 -20.51 2.41
CA ILE A 401 2.68 -19.31 3.21
C ILE A 401 4.16 -19.14 3.50
N ASN A 402 4.69 -17.95 3.20
CA ASN A 402 6.02 -17.53 3.63
C ASN A 402 5.88 -16.52 4.78
N VAL A 403 6.67 -16.70 5.83
CA VAL A 403 6.76 -15.81 6.99
C VAL A 403 8.22 -15.51 7.30
N ASP A 404 8.53 -14.22 7.46
CA ASP A 404 9.85 -13.74 7.84
C ASP A 404 9.73 -12.68 8.94
N TYR A 405 10.09 -13.03 10.17
CA TYR A 405 10.00 -12.09 11.30
C TYR A 405 11.00 -10.94 11.20
N MET A 406 12.05 -11.07 10.38
CA MET A 406 13.13 -10.09 10.24
C MET A 406 13.72 -9.66 11.60
N ASP A 407 14.11 -10.64 12.42
CA ASP A 407 14.64 -10.49 13.78
C ASP A 407 13.64 -9.96 14.82
N GLY A 408 12.35 -9.94 14.51
CA GLY A 408 11.32 -9.66 15.51
C GLY A 408 11.13 -10.81 16.51
N GLU A 409 10.58 -10.48 17.68
CA GLU A 409 10.39 -11.42 18.79
C GLU A 409 8.90 -11.68 19.08
N ILE A 410 8.65 -12.78 19.77
CA ILE A 410 7.35 -13.13 20.36
C ILE A 410 7.55 -13.13 21.87
N ARG A 411 7.19 -12.02 22.51
CA ARG A 411 7.31 -11.83 23.96
C ARG A 411 5.94 -11.87 24.61
N VAL A 412 5.72 -12.89 25.43
CA VAL A 412 4.42 -13.22 25.96
C VAL A 412 4.48 -13.41 27.47
N LYS A 413 3.43 -12.91 28.15
CA LYS A 413 3.22 -13.16 29.57
C LYS A 413 1.81 -13.65 29.80
N ASN A 414 1.69 -14.78 30.49
CA ASN A 414 0.44 -15.41 30.93
C ASN A 414 -0.46 -15.98 29.81
N SER A 415 0.10 -16.43 28.68
CA SER A 415 -0.67 -17.16 27.64
C SER A 415 -0.48 -18.66 27.79
N GLU A 416 -1.51 -19.44 27.47
CA GLU A 416 -1.46 -20.91 27.58
C GLU A 416 -0.62 -21.52 26.46
N ASN A 417 -0.81 -21.05 25.23
CA ASN A 417 -0.16 -21.63 24.06
C ASN A 417 0.49 -20.55 23.20
N VAL A 418 1.78 -20.72 22.90
CA VAL A 418 2.56 -19.77 22.11
C VAL A 418 3.30 -20.49 20.99
N GLY A 419 3.10 -20.06 19.76
CA GLY A 419 3.81 -20.57 18.59
C GLY A 419 4.24 -19.47 17.64
N GLY A 420 5.31 -19.71 16.87
CA GLY A 420 5.78 -18.76 15.85
C GLY A 420 4.77 -18.54 14.71
N PHE A 421 3.94 -19.54 14.42
CA PHE A 421 2.86 -19.44 13.44
C PHE A 421 1.49 -19.44 14.12
N VAL A 422 1.23 -20.40 15.01
CA VAL A 422 -0.08 -20.61 15.63
C VAL A 422 0.02 -20.95 17.12
N GLY A 423 -0.84 -20.38 17.97
CA GLY A 423 -0.85 -20.76 19.40
C GLY A 423 -1.42 -22.16 19.63
N PHE A 424 -2.70 -22.35 19.30
CA PHE A 424 -3.45 -23.59 19.52
C PHE A 424 -4.06 -24.11 18.22
N VAL A 425 -3.89 -25.40 17.97
CA VAL A 425 -4.45 -26.10 16.81
C VAL A 425 -5.47 -27.14 17.27
N ASN A 426 -6.64 -27.16 16.65
CA ASN A 426 -7.60 -28.25 16.77
C ASN A 426 -7.98 -28.80 15.38
N SER A 427 -7.65 -30.06 15.10
CA SER A 427 -8.05 -30.78 13.87
C SER A 427 -7.86 -30.00 12.56
N SER A 428 -6.71 -29.33 12.37
CA SER A 428 -6.45 -28.46 11.21
C SER A 428 -5.33 -28.98 10.30
N LYS A 429 -5.26 -28.46 9.06
CA LYS A 429 -4.27 -28.84 8.05
C LYS A 429 -3.31 -27.67 7.75
N PHE A 430 -2.01 -27.97 7.68
CA PHE A 430 -0.93 -27.03 7.35
C PHE A 430 -0.03 -27.62 6.27
N GLU A 431 0.12 -26.90 5.15
CA GLU A 431 0.85 -27.39 3.98
C GLU A 431 1.73 -26.29 3.35
N ASN A 432 2.99 -26.60 3.03
CA ASN A 432 3.90 -25.67 2.33
C ASN A 432 4.08 -24.34 3.09
N ILE A 433 4.64 -24.40 4.30
CA ILE A 433 4.82 -23.22 5.16
C ILE A 433 6.29 -23.01 5.52
N TYR A 434 6.74 -21.76 5.40
CA TYR A 434 8.11 -21.35 5.71
C TYR A 434 8.09 -20.27 6.78
N LEU A 435 8.85 -20.47 7.84
CA LEU A 435 8.93 -19.57 8.98
C LEU A 435 10.40 -19.26 9.27
N ASN A 436 10.78 -17.99 9.12
CA ASN A 436 12.17 -17.57 9.18
C ASN A 436 12.44 -16.42 10.16
N ASN A 437 13.68 -16.37 10.65
CA ASN A 437 14.31 -15.21 11.30
C ASN A 437 13.53 -14.68 12.49
N ILE A 438 13.01 -15.57 13.34
CA ILE A 438 12.47 -15.18 14.63
C ILE A 438 13.65 -14.99 15.55
N LYS A 439 13.68 -13.88 16.30
CA LYS A 439 14.68 -13.75 17.35
C LYS A 439 14.35 -14.70 18.49
N ASN A 440 13.41 -14.31 19.35
CA ASN A 440 13.05 -15.10 20.53
C ASN A 440 11.56 -15.41 20.53
N ILE A 441 11.20 -16.59 21.02
CA ILE A 441 9.84 -16.94 21.45
C ILE A 441 9.91 -17.16 22.96
N ASP A 442 9.44 -16.18 23.73
CA ASP A 442 9.55 -16.17 25.18
C ASP A 442 8.16 -16.11 25.81
N ASN A 443 7.81 -17.17 26.53
CA ASN A 443 6.56 -17.28 27.26
C ASN A 443 6.82 -17.40 28.77
N SER A 444 6.17 -16.55 29.57
CA SER A 444 6.41 -16.55 31.03
C SER A 444 5.15 -16.27 31.85
N GLY A 445 5.12 -16.76 33.09
CA GLY A 445 4.00 -16.50 33.99
C GLY A 445 4.30 -16.83 35.45
N ASN A 446 3.57 -16.19 36.36
CA ASN A 446 3.71 -16.43 37.80
C ASN A 446 2.33 -16.39 38.47
N TYR A 447 1.92 -17.46 39.14
CA TYR A 447 0.54 -17.64 39.62
C TYR A 447 0.44 -18.17 41.05
N ARG A 448 -0.67 -17.85 41.74
CA ARG A 448 -0.94 -18.35 43.10
C ARG A 448 -1.76 -19.64 43.15
N TRP A 449 -2.72 -19.85 42.24
CA TRP A 449 -3.77 -20.90 42.37
C TRP A 449 -4.31 -21.47 41.03
N LEU A 450 -3.48 -21.60 39.99
CA LEU A 450 -3.97 -22.02 38.67
C LEU A 450 -3.17 -23.20 38.11
N MET A 451 -3.89 -24.27 37.78
CA MET A 451 -3.35 -25.45 37.09
C MET A 451 -3.66 -25.31 35.60
N PHE A 452 -2.66 -24.95 34.81
CA PHE A 452 -2.73 -24.97 33.35
C PHE A 452 -1.51 -25.67 32.76
N ASN A 453 -1.71 -26.31 31.62
CA ASN A 453 -0.62 -26.79 30.78
C ASN A 453 -0.16 -25.61 29.92
N TYR A 454 1.12 -25.26 30.00
CA TYR A 454 1.69 -24.20 29.19
C TYR A 454 2.58 -24.81 28.11
N SER A 455 2.38 -24.37 26.87
CA SER A 455 3.06 -24.96 25.72
C SER A 455 3.61 -23.89 24.81
N THR A 456 4.92 -23.97 24.55
CA THR A 456 5.61 -23.06 23.63
C THR A 456 6.32 -23.85 22.55
N GLY A 457 6.16 -23.47 21.29
CA GLY A 457 6.90 -24.10 20.21
C GLY A 457 7.32 -23.14 19.10
N GLY A 458 8.30 -23.57 18.29
CA GLY A 458 8.78 -22.77 17.17
C GLY A 458 7.70 -22.51 16.12
N PHE A 459 6.83 -23.50 15.85
CA PHE A 459 5.70 -23.40 14.93
C PHE A 459 4.38 -23.23 15.69
N ALA A 460 4.09 -24.17 16.60
CA ALA A 460 2.84 -24.23 17.35
C ALA A 460 3.05 -24.30 18.86
N GLY A 461 2.16 -23.72 19.66
CA GLY A 461 2.13 -23.96 21.10
C GLY A 461 1.65 -25.38 21.39
N THR A 462 0.35 -25.62 21.17
CA THR A 462 -0.28 -26.95 21.32
C THR A 462 -0.97 -27.36 20.03
N ILE A 463 -0.85 -28.65 19.70
CA ILE A 463 -1.55 -29.29 18.59
C ILE A 463 -2.45 -30.39 19.15
N ASP A 464 -3.76 -30.21 19.02
CA ASP A 464 -4.81 -31.18 19.34
C ASP A 464 -5.42 -31.71 18.03
N ASP A 465 -4.85 -32.80 17.52
CA ASP A 465 -5.08 -33.33 16.17
C ASP A 465 -4.66 -32.39 15.02
N GLY A 466 -4.10 -32.96 13.95
CA GLY A 466 -3.81 -32.19 12.73
C GLY A 466 -2.95 -32.89 11.69
N ILE A 467 -2.85 -32.27 10.52
CA ILE A 467 -2.02 -32.74 9.39
C ILE A 467 -1.03 -31.63 9.03
N PHE A 468 0.26 -31.94 9.10
CA PHE A 468 1.36 -31.03 8.84
C PHE A 468 2.26 -31.64 7.78
N SER A 469 2.45 -30.92 6.69
CA SER A 469 3.25 -31.39 5.57
C SER A 469 4.06 -30.26 4.94
N ASN A 470 5.33 -30.52 4.62
CA ASN A 470 6.21 -29.58 3.91
C ASN A 470 6.36 -28.26 4.67
N ILE A 471 6.90 -28.33 5.89
CA ILE A 471 7.09 -27.17 6.76
C ILE A 471 8.57 -26.97 7.05
N SER A 472 9.06 -25.73 6.92
CA SER A 472 10.44 -25.37 7.22
C SER A 472 10.49 -24.24 8.25
N LEU A 473 11.27 -24.43 9.31
CA LEU A 473 11.61 -23.43 10.32
C LEU A 473 13.11 -23.16 10.24
N ASN A 474 13.51 -21.90 10.06
CA ASN A 474 14.92 -21.55 9.94
C ASN A 474 15.28 -20.26 10.68
N GLY A 475 16.29 -20.32 11.53
CA GLY A 475 16.78 -19.14 12.26
C GLY A 475 15.80 -18.70 13.34
N ILE A 476 15.79 -19.44 14.45
CA ILE A 476 15.14 -19.02 15.70
C ILE A 476 16.25 -18.91 16.76
N GLU A 477 16.50 -17.75 17.35
CA GLU A 477 17.62 -17.57 18.32
C GLU A 477 17.34 -18.29 19.65
N SER A 478 16.12 -18.21 20.18
CA SER A 478 15.70 -19.03 21.32
C SER A 478 14.20 -19.26 21.41
N ILE A 479 13.83 -20.38 22.03
CA ILE A 479 12.45 -20.72 22.41
C ILE A 479 12.47 -21.02 23.91
N SER A 480 11.69 -20.29 24.69
CA SER A 480 11.70 -20.42 26.15
C SER A 480 10.30 -20.37 26.78
N SER A 481 10.08 -21.23 27.76
CA SER A 481 8.94 -21.17 28.68
C SER A 481 9.43 -21.09 30.12
N ASN A 482 8.91 -20.15 30.90
CA ASN A 482 9.26 -20.01 32.31
C ASN A 482 8.05 -19.70 33.19
N TYR A 483 7.57 -20.71 33.91
CA TYR A 483 6.44 -20.57 34.82
C TYR A 483 6.78 -21.00 36.24
N SER A 484 6.22 -20.23 37.18
CA SER A 484 6.17 -20.61 38.59
C SER A 484 4.75 -20.52 39.13
N VAL A 485 4.39 -21.49 39.99
CA VAL A 485 3.09 -21.52 40.66
C VAL A 485 3.27 -21.86 42.13
N ASP A 486 2.55 -21.17 43.02
CA ASP A 486 2.64 -21.46 44.44
C ASP A 486 1.89 -22.75 44.81
N ASN A 487 0.58 -22.79 44.68
CA ASN A 487 -0.25 -23.78 45.38
C ASN A 487 -0.83 -24.92 44.53
N SER A 488 -0.38 -25.10 43.28
CA SER A 488 -0.88 -26.15 42.38
C SER A 488 0.22 -26.81 41.56
N GLY A 489 -0.09 -27.94 40.96
CA GLY A 489 0.79 -28.58 39.98
C GLY A 489 0.96 -27.73 38.72
N LEU A 490 2.07 -27.96 38.02
CA LEU A 490 2.44 -27.22 36.82
C LEU A 490 2.99 -28.20 35.79
N SER A 491 2.55 -28.07 34.54
CA SER A 491 3.13 -28.81 33.41
C SER A 491 3.47 -27.83 32.31
N ASN A 492 4.77 -27.71 32.04
CA ASN A 492 5.26 -26.89 30.94
C ASN A 492 5.88 -27.79 29.88
N SER A 493 5.68 -27.40 28.64
CA SER A 493 6.26 -28.09 27.50
C SER A 493 6.82 -27.10 26.49
N THR A 494 8.04 -27.35 26.04
CA THR A 494 8.71 -26.52 25.05
C THR A 494 9.34 -27.36 23.96
N GLY A 495 9.12 -27.02 22.68
CA GLY A 495 9.72 -27.75 21.58
C GLY A 495 10.13 -26.89 20.38
N GLY A 496 11.08 -27.38 19.59
CA GLY A 496 11.54 -26.64 18.41
C GLY A 496 10.47 -26.46 17.33
N PHE A 497 9.51 -27.38 17.23
CA PHE A 497 8.34 -27.31 16.36
C PHE A 497 7.06 -27.06 17.16
N ALA A 498 6.75 -27.90 18.15
CA ALA A 498 5.56 -27.77 18.97
C ALA A 498 5.87 -27.90 20.47
N GLY A 499 5.17 -27.17 21.34
CA GLY A 499 5.26 -27.40 22.78
C GLY A 499 4.65 -28.76 23.15
N SER A 500 3.38 -28.94 22.78
CA SER A 500 2.64 -30.18 23.02
C SER A 500 1.96 -30.67 21.75
N ILE A 501 2.04 -31.97 21.49
CA ILE A 501 1.20 -32.69 20.53
C ILE A 501 0.32 -33.65 21.33
N SER A 502 -0.99 -33.45 21.25
CA SER A 502 -1.98 -34.29 21.90
C SER A 502 -3.14 -34.59 20.96
N GLY A 503 -4.05 -35.45 21.41
CA GLY A 503 -5.29 -35.77 20.70
C GLY A 503 -5.41 -37.26 20.43
N ASN A 504 -6.11 -37.58 19.35
CA ASN A 504 -6.37 -38.95 18.88
C ASN A 504 -5.44 -39.29 17.70
N LYS A 505 -5.23 -38.37 16.76
CA LYS A 505 -4.48 -38.63 15.53
C LYS A 505 -3.71 -37.42 15.03
N GLY A 506 -2.58 -37.68 14.40
CA GLY A 506 -1.81 -36.63 13.76
C GLY A 506 -0.78 -37.17 12.78
N SER A 507 -0.55 -36.42 11.71
CA SER A 507 0.45 -36.74 10.70
C SER A 507 1.38 -35.55 10.50
N TYR A 508 2.68 -35.79 10.65
CA TYR A 508 3.75 -34.82 10.59
C TYR A 508 4.78 -35.32 9.57
N SER A 509 4.82 -34.69 8.40
CA SER A 509 5.59 -35.20 7.26
C SER A 509 6.41 -34.11 6.58
N ASN A 510 7.65 -34.45 6.19
CA ASN A 510 8.54 -33.53 5.47
C ASN A 510 8.72 -32.20 6.22
N ILE A 511 9.28 -32.27 7.43
CA ILE A 511 9.50 -31.10 8.28
C ILE A 511 10.99 -30.88 8.49
N PHE A 512 11.44 -29.64 8.29
CA PHE A 512 12.84 -29.25 8.44
C PHE A 512 12.97 -28.13 9.48
N LEU A 513 13.77 -28.38 10.53
CA LEU A 513 14.16 -27.38 11.52
C LEU A 513 15.66 -27.12 11.37
N ASN A 514 16.02 -25.86 11.14
CA ASN A 514 17.39 -25.46 10.88
C ASN A 514 17.79 -24.25 11.71
N ASN A 515 18.99 -24.28 12.30
CA ASN A 515 19.53 -23.14 13.06
C ASN A 515 18.54 -22.66 14.14
N ILE A 516 18.06 -23.58 14.96
CA ILE A 516 17.24 -23.26 16.13
C ILE A 516 18.20 -23.17 17.31
N GLY A 517 18.26 -22.04 18.00
CA GLY A 517 19.17 -21.85 19.12
C GLY A 517 18.68 -22.59 20.37
N ASN A 518 18.71 -21.93 21.52
CA ASN A 518 18.39 -22.63 22.77
C ASN A 518 16.88 -22.88 22.90
N ILE A 519 16.51 -24.11 23.23
CA ILE A 519 15.14 -24.52 23.55
C ILE A 519 15.13 -24.82 25.05
N SER A 520 14.35 -24.03 25.80
CA SER A 520 14.40 -24.09 27.26
C SER A 520 13.03 -24.09 27.93
N ASP A 521 12.93 -24.87 28.99
CA ASP A 521 11.70 -24.97 29.79
C ASP A 521 12.01 -24.84 31.29
N SER A 522 11.20 -24.10 32.04
CA SER A 522 11.35 -23.94 33.48
C SER A 522 9.99 -24.02 34.14
N ALA A 523 9.76 -25.07 34.92
CA ALA A 523 8.52 -25.32 35.65
C ALA A 523 8.80 -25.41 37.16
N LYS A 524 8.30 -24.43 37.92
CA LYS A 524 8.50 -24.37 39.39
C LYS A 524 7.16 -24.40 40.13
N SER A 525 7.00 -25.30 41.07
CA SER A 525 5.82 -25.40 41.94
C SER A 525 6.20 -25.40 43.42
N SER A 526 5.65 -24.49 44.21
CA SER A 526 5.97 -24.38 45.66
C SER A 526 5.28 -25.46 46.51
N TYR A 527 4.13 -25.98 46.09
CA TYR A 527 3.34 -26.97 46.83
C TYR A 527 2.76 -28.11 45.96
N GLY A 528 3.05 -28.16 44.66
CA GLY A 528 2.51 -29.15 43.71
C GLY A 528 3.60 -29.96 42.99
N ILE A 529 3.15 -30.86 42.11
CA ILE A 529 4.04 -31.61 41.20
C ILE A 529 4.39 -30.71 40.01
N SER A 530 5.66 -30.67 39.62
CA SER A 530 6.10 -29.96 38.42
C SER A 530 6.56 -30.92 37.32
N TYR A 531 6.07 -30.72 36.10
CA TYR A 531 6.53 -31.37 34.88
C TYR A 531 7.15 -30.32 33.96
N SER A 532 8.35 -30.60 33.49
CA SER A 532 9.08 -29.77 32.55
C SER A 532 9.55 -30.64 31.38
N GLU A 533 8.95 -30.45 30.22
CA GLU A 533 9.08 -31.34 29.06
C GLU A 533 9.72 -30.58 27.90
N VAL A 534 10.94 -30.93 27.48
CA VAL A 534 11.65 -30.19 26.43
C VAL A 534 12.18 -31.10 25.33
N GLY A 535 11.94 -30.76 24.07
CA GLY A 535 12.44 -31.53 22.94
C GLY A 535 12.91 -30.68 21.78
N GLY A 536 13.87 -31.20 21.00
CA GLY A 536 14.34 -30.51 19.81
C GLY A 536 13.24 -30.32 18.76
N PHE A 537 12.27 -31.22 18.70
CA PHE A 537 11.08 -31.13 17.85
C PHE A 537 9.83 -30.84 18.68
N VAL A 538 9.52 -31.65 19.69
CA VAL A 538 8.30 -31.50 20.50
C VAL A 538 8.58 -31.64 22.00
N GLY A 539 7.96 -30.84 22.86
CA GLY A 539 8.09 -31.00 24.31
C GLY A 539 7.49 -32.32 24.79
N ILE A 540 6.19 -32.50 24.56
CA ILE A 540 5.46 -33.73 24.92
C ILE A 540 4.56 -34.24 23.78
N ILE A 541 4.50 -35.56 23.64
CA ILE A 541 3.53 -36.28 22.80
C ILE A 541 2.59 -37.04 23.74
N GLY A 542 1.28 -36.78 23.62
CA GLY A 542 0.24 -37.38 24.45
C GLY A 542 -0.88 -38.03 23.65
N ASN A 543 -0.91 -39.35 23.56
CA ASN A 543 -1.98 -40.10 22.89
C ASN A 543 -2.97 -40.69 23.91
N TRP A 544 -4.20 -40.18 23.94
CA TRP A 544 -5.17 -40.52 25.01
C TRP A 544 -6.30 -41.45 24.56
N ARG A 545 -6.42 -41.77 23.27
CA ARG A 545 -7.44 -42.68 22.71
C ARG A 545 -6.83 -43.46 21.54
N GLN A 546 -7.07 -44.77 21.47
CA GLN A 546 -6.49 -45.83 20.60
C GLN A 546 -6.31 -45.54 19.08
N GLU A 547 -5.73 -44.42 18.68
CA GLU A 547 -5.46 -44.01 17.31
C GLU A 547 -3.96 -43.71 17.13
N ASN A 548 -3.51 -43.45 15.89
CA ASN A 548 -2.09 -43.46 15.56
C ASN A 548 -1.52 -42.07 15.29
N PHE A 549 -0.32 -41.81 15.80
CA PHE A 549 0.51 -40.67 15.43
C PHE A 549 1.59 -41.08 14.44
N LEU A 550 1.80 -40.28 13.40
CA LEU A 550 2.82 -40.52 12.38
C LEU A 550 3.77 -39.33 12.28
N PHE A 551 5.05 -39.57 12.54
CA PHE A 551 6.17 -38.68 12.30
C PHE A 551 7.03 -39.28 11.18
N SER A 552 7.17 -38.56 10.07
CA SER A 552 7.84 -39.08 8.87
C SER A 552 8.69 -38.04 8.15
N ASN A 553 9.90 -38.40 7.72
CA ASN A 553 10.80 -37.53 6.97
C ASN A 553 11.02 -36.19 7.72
N ILE A 554 11.63 -36.24 8.90
CA ILE A 554 11.89 -35.05 9.73
C ILE A 554 13.40 -34.86 9.89
N PHE A 555 13.89 -33.64 9.68
CA PHE A 555 15.30 -33.33 9.82
C PHE A 555 15.49 -32.12 10.75
N LEU A 556 16.26 -32.32 11.82
CA LEU A 556 16.70 -31.26 12.74
C LEU A 556 18.18 -31.04 12.51
N ASN A 557 18.55 -29.79 12.21
CA ASN A 557 19.91 -29.41 11.88
C ASN A 557 20.33 -28.17 12.68
N ASN A 558 21.47 -28.27 13.38
CA ASN A 558 22.05 -27.19 14.16
C ASN A 558 21.07 -26.63 15.21
N ILE A 559 20.82 -27.44 16.24
CA ILE A 559 20.01 -27.08 17.41
C ILE A 559 20.94 -26.67 18.57
N GLY A 560 20.60 -25.61 19.29
CA GLY A 560 21.32 -25.13 20.47
C GLY A 560 21.19 -26.07 21.68
N ASN A 561 21.21 -25.50 22.88
CA ASN A 561 20.96 -26.29 24.08
C ASN A 561 19.46 -26.63 24.16
N ILE A 562 19.16 -27.89 24.39
CA ILE A 562 17.84 -28.38 24.81
C ILE A 562 17.94 -28.58 26.31
N SER A 563 17.29 -27.73 27.11
CA SER A 563 17.48 -27.77 28.55
C SER A 563 16.22 -27.46 29.33
N ASN A 564 16.00 -28.14 30.44
CA ASN A 564 14.90 -27.80 31.31
C ASN A 564 15.29 -27.74 32.79
N ILE A 565 14.38 -27.15 33.58
CA ILE A 565 14.47 -27.07 35.03
C ILE A 565 13.09 -27.36 35.61
N SER A 566 12.99 -28.39 36.45
CA SER A 566 11.80 -28.71 37.23
C SER A 566 12.09 -28.59 38.72
N SER A 567 11.23 -27.91 39.47
CA SER A 567 11.37 -27.85 40.94
C SER A 567 10.02 -27.88 41.65
N GLY A 568 9.84 -28.86 42.53
CA GLY A 568 8.64 -29.08 43.33
C GLY A 568 8.92 -28.92 44.83
N GLY A 569 7.99 -28.30 45.56
CA GLY A 569 8.14 -28.08 47.01
C GLY A 569 7.51 -29.17 47.89
N ASN A 570 7.88 -29.14 49.18
CA ASN A 570 7.32 -29.99 50.26
C ASN A 570 7.29 -31.50 50.00
N GLY A 571 8.34 -32.06 49.39
CA GLY A 571 8.49 -33.51 49.20
C GLY A 571 7.60 -34.13 48.11
N ARG A 572 6.89 -33.32 47.33
CA ARG A 572 6.16 -33.77 46.14
C ARG A 572 7.10 -33.92 44.94
N GLY A 573 6.81 -34.89 44.07
CA GLY A 573 7.70 -35.26 42.98
C GLY A 573 7.81 -34.18 41.91
N SER A 574 8.99 -34.10 41.29
CA SER A 574 9.25 -33.24 40.13
C SER A 574 9.79 -34.09 38.98
N TYR A 575 9.43 -33.75 37.76
CA TYR A 575 9.84 -34.49 36.58
C TYR A 575 10.41 -33.52 35.54
N ALA A 576 11.57 -33.88 35.00
CA ALA A 576 12.17 -33.16 33.89
C ALA A 576 12.61 -34.14 32.81
N ASN A 577 12.04 -34.02 31.61
CA ASN A 577 12.40 -34.88 30.49
C ASN A 577 12.91 -34.05 29.31
N SER A 578 14.11 -34.38 28.84
CA SER A 578 14.78 -33.70 27.73
C SER A 578 15.16 -34.71 26.66
N GLY A 579 14.79 -34.46 25.40
CA GLY A 579 15.20 -35.31 24.29
C GLY A 579 15.59 -34.55 23.04
N GLY A 580 16.47 -35.14 22.22
CA GLY A 580 16.87 -34.52 20.96
C GLY A 580 15.72 -34.33 19.98
N PHE A 581 14.72 -35.20 20.02
CA PHE A 581 13.47 -35.10 19.27
C PHE A 581 12.30 -34.73 20.19
N ALA A 582 11.99 -35.55 21.20
CA ALA A 582 10.89 -35.29 22.14
C ALA A 582 11.32 -35.32 23.60
N GLY A 583 10.77 -34.43 24.44
CA GLY A 583 10.98 -34.49 25.88
C GLY A 583 10.37 -35.76 26.46
N ARG A 584 9.08 -35.98 26.19
CA ARG A 584 8.36 -37.16 26.65
C ARG A 584 7.33 -37.66 25.63
N SER A 585 7.20 -38.98 25.53
CA SER A 585 6.12 -39.65 24.80
C SER A 585 5.26 -40.42 25.82
N THR A 586 3.98 -40.06 25.92
CA THR A 586 3.00 -40.73 26.77
C THR A 586 1.81 -41.23 25.97
N ASP A 587 1.64 -42.55 25.88
CA ASP A 587 0.55 -43.11 25.09
C ASP A 587 -0.29 -44.08 25.93
N ALA A 588 -1.59 -43.85 26.01
CA ALA A 588 -2.48 -44.69 26.80
C ALA A 588 -2.67 -46.06 26.14
N LEU A 589 -2.94 -46.13 24.82
CA LEU A 589 -3.26 -47.38 24.09
C LEU A 589 -3.11 -47.32 22.53
N GLY A 590 -2.49 -46.28 21.95
CA GLY A 590 -2.33 -46.12 20.48
C GLY A 590 -0.92 -46.47 19.95
N THR A 591 -0.71 -46.49 18.62
CA THR A 591 0.63 -46.67 18.03
C THR A 591 1.23 -45.34 17.58
N THR A 592 2.43 -45.02 18.06
CA THR A 592 3.20 -43.85 17.60
C THR A 592 4.34 -44.31 16.69
N THR A 593 4.36 -43.83 15.44
CA THR A 593 5.36 -44.19 14.43
C THR A 593 6.31 -43.03 14.16
N TYR A 594 7.61 -43.31 14.26
CA TYR A 594 8.72 -42.42 13.97
C TYR A 594 9.53 -43.02 12.83
N SER A 595 9.50 -42.39 11.66
CA SER A 595 10.08 -42.94 10.44
C SER A 595 10.93 -41.90 9.70
N ASN A 596 12.11 -42.28 9.24
CA ASN A 596 12.99 -41.42 8.45
C ASN A 596 13.31 -40.09 9.18
N ILE A 597 13.88 -40.18 10.37
CA ILE A 597 14.19 -39.01 11.20
C ILE A 597 15.69 -38.86 11.35
N SER A 598 16.20 -37.65 11.17
CA SER A 598 17.63 -37.37 11.31
C SER A 598 17.85 -36.17 12.22
N LEU A 599 18.67 -36.34 13.26
CA LEU A 599 19.12 -35.28 14.16
C LEU A 599 20.61 -35.02 13.89
N ASN A 600 20.95 -33.78 13.52
CA ASN A 600 22.31 -33.39 13.19
C ASN A 600 22.73 -32.12 13.92
N GLY A 601 23.69 -32.24 14.84
CA GLY A 601 24.27 -31.10 15.54
C GLY A 601 23.31 -30.56 16.60
N ILE A 602 23.30 -31.16 17.78
CA ILE A 602 22.60 -30.64 18.97
C ILE A 602 23.67 -30.27 19.98
N LYS A 603 23.66 -29.03 20.48
CA LYS A 603 24.70 -28.57 21.39
C LYS A 603 24.69 -29.38 22.69
N ASN A 604 23.63 -29.37 23.48
CA ASN A 604 23.54 -30.19 24.69
C ASN A 604 22.08 -30.58 24.94
N ILE A 605 21.86 -31.73 25.59
CA ILE A 605 20.55 -32.15 26.10
C ILE A 605 20.66 -32.24 27.62
N ILE A 606 19.89 -31.44 28.36
CA ILE A 606 20.09 -31.24 29.80
C ILE A 606 18.77 -31.29 30.55
N SER A 607 18.58 -32.29 31.42
CA SER A 607 17.50 -32.27 32.41
C SER A 607 18.00 -31.88 33.80
N ASN A 608 17.35 -30.92 34.45
CA ASN A 608 17.68 -30.53 35.83
C ASN A 608 16.46 -30.59 36.73
N VAL A 609 16.60 -31.24 37.89
CA VAL A 609 15.53 -31.38 38.86
C VAL A 609 15.97 -31.10 40.28
N TYR A 610 15.16 -30.34 41.01
CA TYR A 610 15.38 -29.98 42.41
C TYR A 610 14.18 -30.38 43.27
N GLY A 611 14.41 -31.07 44.41
CA GLY A 611 13.37 -31.51 45.35
C GLY A 611 13.35 -33.03 45.59
N GLY A 612 13.01 -33.45 46.81
CA GLY A 612 13.35 -34.77 47.37
C GLY A 612 12.66 -36.05 46.85
N SER A 613 11.87 -36.03 45.78
CA SER A 613 11.22 -37.23 45.19
C SER A 613 11.10 -37.19 43.66
N SER A 614 12.20 -36.89 42.96
CA SER A 614 12.13 -36.35 41.61
C SER A 614 12.99 -37.06 40.55
N ASP A 615 12.44 -37.28 39.35
CA ASP A 615 13.14 -38.00 38.26
C ASP A 615 13.59 -37.04 37.15
N SER A 616 14.85 -37.16 36.74
CA SER A 616 15.44 -36.42 35.62
C SER A 616 15.79 -37.38 34.47
N ASN A 617 15.18 -37.20 33.31
CA ASN A 617 15.34 -38.10 32.16
C ASN A 617 15.94 -37.36 30.98
N SER A 618 17.01 -37.88 30.39
CA SER A 618 17.64 -37.30 29.20
C SER A 618 18.01 -38.36 28.19
N GLY A 619 17.54 -38.19 26.96
CA GLY A 619 17.78 -39.13 25.86
C GLY A 619 18.26 -38.45 24.59
N GLY A 620 19.13 -39.11 23.82
CA GLY A 620 19.59 -38.56 22.54
C GLY A 620 18.46 -38.34 21.53
N PHE A 621 17.39 -39.13 21.62
CA PHE A 621 16.17 -39.00 20.82
C PHE A 621 14.95 -38.61 21.68
N ILE A 622 14.54 -39.43 22.65
CA ILE A 622 13.39 -39.14 23.53
C ILE A 622 13.83 -39.11 24.99
N GLY A 623 13.41 -38.13 25.78
CA GLY A 623 13.76 -38.07 27.20
C GLY A 623 13.14 -39.23 27.99
N ALA A 624 11.82 -39.39 27.92
CA ALA A 624 11.10 -40.50 28.55
C ALA A 624 9.97 -41.05 27.68
N ILE A 625 9.79 -42.37 27.68
CA ILE A 625 8.70 -43.09 27.01
C ILE A 625 7.91 -43.84 28.07
N ASN A 626 6.64 -43.48 28.23
CA ASN A 626 5.70 -44.13 29.13
C ASN A 626 4.45 -44.54 28.35
N GLY A 627 4.09 -45.81 28.28
CA GLY A 627 2.81 -46.19 27.65
C GLY A 627 2.92 -47.22 26.55
N SER A 628 2.16 -47.06 25.45
CA SER A 628 1.83 -48.09 24.46
C SER A 628 2.83 -48.27 23.29
N ASP A 629 2.39 -48.87 22.17
CA ASP A 629 3.23 -49.31 21.05
C ASP A 629 3.94 -48.15 20.34
N ASN A 630 5.26 -48.27 20.21
CA ASN A 630 6.07 -47.29 19.49
C ASN A 630 6.86 -48.00 18.39
N ILE A 631 6.82 -47.46 17.18
CA ILE A 631 7.56 -47.96 16.02
C ILE A 631 8.61 -46.92 15.65
N PHE A 632 9.88 -47.27 15.79
CA PHE A 632 11.02 -46.45 15.39
C PHE A 632 11.69 -47.11 14.19
N SER A 633 11.73 -46.42 13.05
CA SER A 633 12.37 -46.92 11.84
C SER A 633 13.20 -45.84 11.14
N ASN A 634 14.39 -46.21 10.66
CA ASN A 634 15.26 -45.34 9.85
C ASN A 634 15.59 -44.02 10.58
N ILE A 635 16.27 -44.11 11.72
CA ILE A 635 16.61 -42.94 12.54
C ILE A 635 18.13 -42.77 12.61
N SER A 636 18.63 -41.54 12.39
CA SER A 636 20.04 -41.21 12.62
C SER A 636 20.22 -40.07 13.61
N LEU A 637 21.21 -40.22 14.49
CA LEU A 637 21.63 -39.21 15.45
C LEU A 637 23.12 -38.94 15.25
N LYS A 638 23.52 -37.68 15.05
CA LYS A 638 24.94 -37.29 15.04
C LYS A 638 25.16 -35.90 15.60
N GLY A 639 26.33 -35.67 16.16
CA GLY A 639 26.76 -34.35 16.61
C GLY A 639 26.04 -33.85 17.87
N ILE A 640 25.58 -34.74 18.73
CA ILE A 640 25.15 -34.40 20.09
C ILE A 640 26.42 -34.25 20.95
N LYS A 641 26.67 -33.08 21.56
CA LYS A 641 27.90 -32.86 22.35
C LYS A 641 27.83 -33.52 23.73
N ASN A 642 26.76 -33.28 24.48
CA ASN A 642 26.56 -33.83 25.83
C ASN A 642 25.09 -34.17 26.08
N ILE A 643 24.87 -35.21 26.88
CA ILE A 643 23.58 -35.58 27.44
C ILE A 643 23.75 -35.62 28.96
N ILE A 644 23.00 -34.79 29.66
CA ILE A 644 23.19 -34.50 31.09
C ILE A 644 21.85 -34.61 31.79
N SER A 645 21.83 -35.30 32.92
CA SER A 645 20.66 -35.42 33.77
C SER A 645 21.11 -35.17 35.19
N ASN A 646 20.60 -34.12 35.84
CA ASN A 646 20.97 -33.69 37.18
C ASN A 646 19.76 -33.76 38.11
N ASN A 647 19.93 -34.34 39.29
CA ASN A 647 18.89 -34.46 40.31
C ASN A 647 19.44 -34.23 41.72
N ASP A 648 18.63 -33.60 42.58
CA ASP A 648 18.89 -33.41 44.01
C ASP A 648 17.95 -34.31 44.83
N GLY A 649 18.34 -35.59 45.00
CA GLY A 649 17.67 -36.56 45.88
C GLY A 649 16.88 -37.71 45.22
N GLY A 650 16.46 -37.59 43.95
CA GLY A 650 15.72 -38.66 43.22
C GLY A 650 16.55 -39.47 42.22
N LYS A 651 15.98 -39.95 41.10
CA LYS A 651 16.70 -40.78 40.10
C LYS A 651 16.98 -40.01 38.82
N GLY A 652 18.21 -40.08 38.34
CA GLY A 652 18.57 -39.63 37.00
C GLY A 652 18.70 -40.80 36.02
N TYR A 653 18.06 -40.69 34.86
CA TYR A 653 18.14 -41.66 33.78
C TYR A 653 18.70 -41.04 32.50
N LEU A 654 19.70 -41.71 31.93
CA LEU A 654 20.44 -41.25 30.76
C LEU A 654 20.58 -42.38 29.74
N GLY A 655 20.22 -42.10 28.50
CA GLY A 655 20.37 -43.06 27.40
C GLY A 655 20.74 -42.40 26.09
N GLY A 656 21.55 -43.10 25.30
CA GLY A 656 21.97 -42.61 23.99
C GLY A 656 20.83 -42.40 23.00
N PHE A 657 19.73 -43.14 23.17
CA PHE A 657 18.50 -42.99 22.39
C PHE A 657 17.33 -42.53 23.26
N THR A 658 17.00 -43.26 24.34
CA THR A 658 15.96 -42.83 25.30
C THR A 658 16.45 -42.83 26.74
N GLY A 659 16.12 -41.79 27.50
CA GLY A 659 16.53 -41.66 28.90
C GLY A 659 15.84 -42.69 29.77
N PHE A 660 14.51 -42.70 29.79
CA PHE A 660 13.67 -43.65 30.53
C PHE A 660 12.69 -44.36 29.61
N PHE A 661 12.58 -45.68 29.73
CA PHE A 661 11.73 -46.53 28.90
C PHE A 661 10.87 -47.44 29.78
N SER A 662 9.57 -47.17 29.77
CA SER A 662 8.52 -47.93 30.46
C SER A 662 7.40 -48.22 29.47
N ASN A 663 7.41 -49.41 28.88
CA ASN A 663 6.36 -49.85 27.95
C ASN A 663 5.56 -51.03 28.52
N ILE A 664 4.24 -50.99 28.35
CA ILE A 664 3.30 -52.08 28.70
C ILE A 664 2.99 -53.00 27.50
N VAL A 665 3.26 -52.54 26.26
CA VAL A 665 3.08 -53.24 24.98
C VAL A 665 4.43 -53.27 24.20
N GLN A 666 4.46 -53.68 22.94
CA GLN A 666 5.68 -54.04 22.20
C GLN A 666 6.20 -52.87 21.36
N SER A 667 7.32 -52.25 21.75
CA SER A 667 8.04 -51.31 20.88
C SER A 667 8.88 -52.01 19.81
N ARG A 668 8.96 -51.43 18.62
CA ARG A 668 9.82 -51.90 17.53
C ARG A 668 10.88 -50.86 17.23
N PHE A 669 12.15 -51.28 17.23
CA PHE A 669 13.28 -50.45 16.83
C PHE A 669 13.94 -51.08 15.62
N GLU A 670 14.05 -50.33 14.52
CA GLU A 670 14.56 -50.81 13.24
C GLU A 670 15.46 -49.74 12.59
N ASN A 671 16.62 -50.12 12.07
CA ASN A 671 17.51 -49.24 11.30
C ASN A 671 17.85 -47.93 12.04
N ILE A 672 18.43 -48.04 13.23
CA ILE A 672 18.79 -46.89 14.07
C ILE A 672 20.31 -46.76 14.13
N TYR A 673 20.82 -45.59 13.79
CA TYR A 673 22.25 -45.31 13.68
C TYR A 673 22.64 -44.10 14.53
N ILE A 674 23.50 -44.30 15.54
CA ILE A 674 23.88 -43.25 16.50
C ILE A 674 25.38 -43.04 16.49
N TYR A 675 25.85 -41.86 16.12
CA TYR A 675 27.26 -41.48 16.18
C TYR A 675 27.53 -40.49 17.32
N PHE A 676 28.29 -40.93 18.32
CA PHE A 676 28.79 -40.09 19.39
C PHE A 676 30.16 -39.51 19.02
N ASN A 677 30.29 -38.19 19.11
CA ASN A 677 31.58 -37.52 18.98
C ASN A 677 32.45 -37.80 20.21
N SER A 678 33.77 -37.81 20.02
CA SER A 678 34.73 -38.00 21.10
C SER A 678 34.51 -37.00 22.24
N ASN A 679 34.64 -37.46 23.49
CA ASN A 679 34.45 -36.70 24.74
C ASN A 679 33.00 -36.45 25.16
N ILE A 680 32.04 -37.26 24.71
CA ILE A 680 30.69 -37.19 25.28
C ILE A 680 30.75 -37.54 26.78
N LYS A 681 30.24 -36.63 27.63
CA LYS A 681 30.21 -36.84 29.09
C LYS A 681 28.78 -37.10 29.56
N PHE A 682 28.57 -38.23 30.24
CA PHE A 682 27.41 -38.45 31.09
C PHE A 682 27.78 -38.02 32.50
N ASN A 683 27.11 -36.99 33.02
CA ASN A 683 27.38 -36.43 34.36
C ASN A 683 26.16 -36.67 35.25
N ASN A 684 26.26 -37.57 36.26
CA ASN A 684 25.32 -37.73 37.38
C ASN A 684 25.86 -38.75 38.45
N ASN A 685 25.06 -39.08 39.46
CA ASN A 685 25.16 -40.17 40.45
C ASN A 685 24.11 -41.30 40.20
N SER A 686 23.60 -41.55 38.98
CA SER A 686 22.45 -42.46 38.75
C SER A 686 22.54 -43.27 37.43
N TYR A 687 21.45 -43.76 36.84
CA TYR A 687 21.45 -44.90 35.90
C TYR A 687 21.77 -44.50 34.43
N TYR A 688 22.72 -45.21 33.78
CA TYR A 688 23.13 -44.94 32.38
C TYR A 688 23.14 -46.19 31.49
N GLY A 689 22.54 -46.06 30.30
CA GLY A 689 22.56 -47.05 29.23
C GLY A 689 23.13 -46.46 27.95
N LYS A 690 23.71 -47.29 27.08
CA LYS A 690 24.23 -46.80 25.77
C LYS A 690 23.10 -46.48 24.81
N PHE A 691 21.94 -47.10 24.98
CA PHE A 691 20.75 -46.94 24.14
C PHE A 691 19.54 -46.51 24.96
N PHE A 692 19.13 -47.28 25.99
CA PHE A 692 18.00 -46.96 26.87
C PHE A 692 18.16 -47.42 28.31
N ILE A 693 17.31 -46.89 29.21
CA ILE A 693 17.11 -47.44 30.56
C ILE A 693 15.68 -47.96 30.76
N VAL A 694 15.54 -49.16 31.31
CA VAL A 694 14.25 -49.79 31.66
C VAL A 694 13.86 -49.49 33.11
N GLY A 695 12.59 -49.12 33.34
CA GLY A 695 12.03 -48.95 34.69
C GLY A 695 11.78 -50.28 35.42
N ASN A 696 12.05 -50.33 36.74
CA ASN A 696 12.09 -51.54 37.58
C ASN A 696 10.79 -52.38 37.73
N ASN A 697 9.64 -51.94 37.20
CA ASN A 697 8.34 -52.51 37.58
C ASN A 697 7.55 -53.18 36.43
N ASN A 698 8.00 -53.07 35.17
CA ASN A 698 7.34 -53.66 34.00
C ASN A 698 8.43 -54.30 33.14
N ASN A 699 8.27 -55.56 32.69
CA ASN A 699 9.15 -56.14 31.66
C ASN A 699 8.79 -55.48 30.32
N PRO A 700 9.52 -54.45 29.85
CA PRO A 700 9.12 -53.79 28.62
C PRO A 700 9.33 -54.74 27.45
N ARG A 701 8.38 -54.78 26.54
CA ARG A 701 8.47 -55.61 25.34
C ARG A 701 9.07 -54.78 24.23
N TYR A 702 10.15 -55.26 23.63
CA TYR A 702 10.79 -54.59 22.50
C TYR A 702 11.34 -55.60 21.48
N THR A 703 11.43 -55.20 20.22
CA THR A 703 12.24 -55.86 19.19
C THR A 703 13.34 -54.92 18.71
N LEU A 704 14.53 -55.45 18.46
CA LEU A 704 15.66 -54.70 17.92
C LEU A 704 16.04 -55.28 16.57
N ASP A 705 16.12 -54.46 15.54
CA ASP A 705 16.62 -54.87 14.24
C ASP A 705 17.55 -53.79 13.68
N ASN A 706 18.74 -54.19 13.24
CA ASN A 706 19.71 -53.31 12.62
C ASN A 706 20.00 -52.01 13.42
N ILE A 707 20.33 -52.17 14.71
CA ILE A 707 20.66 -51.06 15.62
C ILE A 707 22.17 -50.94 15.75
N HIS A 708 22.73 -49.75 15.46
CA HIS A 708 24.16 -49.47 15.54
C HIS A 708 24.49 -48.21 16.34
N ILE A 709 25.48 -48.33 17.22
CA ILE A 709 26.03 -47.21 18.00
C ILE A 709 27.53 -47.13 17.76
N TYR A 710 28.02 -45.94 17.43
CA TYR A 710 29.42 -45.66 17.14
C TYR A 710 29.97 -44.71 18.22
N HIS A 711 31.01 -45.11 18.96
CA HIS A 711 31.58 -44.29 20.03
C HIS A 711 33.10 -44.52 20.20
N HIS A 712 33.78 -43.53 20.78
CA HIS A 712 35.20 -43.63 21.11
C HIS A 712 35.42 -44.59 22.28
N GLU A 713 36.54 -45.31 22.33
CA GLU A 713 36.85 -46.30 23.38
C GLU A 713 36.87 -45.74 24.81
N ASN A 714 37.15 -44.44 24.94
CA ASN A 714 37.16 -43.72 26.22
C ASN A 714 35.79 -43.14 26.61
N ASP A 715 34.81 -43.16 25.70
CA ASP A 715 33.47 -42.63 25.95
C ASP A 715 32.53 -43.73 26.48
N LEU A 716 31.49 -43.33 27.22
CA LEU A 716 30.43 -44.22 27.72
C LEU A 716 30.92 -45.38 28.62
N SER A 717 32.12 -45.27 29.19
CA SER A 717 32.72 -46.30 30.05
C SER A 717 31.95 -46.53 31.36
N ASN A 718 31.16 -45.54 31.80
CA ASN A 718 30.25 -45.62 32.94
C ASN A 718 28.83 -46.08 32.59
N ALA A 719 28.53 -46.32 31.31
CA ALA A 719 27.29 -46.98 30.92
C ALA A 719 27.38 -48.46 31.31
N THR A 720 26.75 -48.84 32.42
CA THR A 720 26.89 -50.20 32.98
C THR A 720 25.55 -50.82 33.37
N TYR A 721 24.40 -50.27 32.93
CA TYR A 721 23.11 -50.62 33.52
C TYR A 721 21.97 -50.90 32.52
N TYR A 722 21.16 -51.91 32.83
CA TYR A 722 19.97 -52.46 32.13
C TYR A 722 20.05 -52.83 30.63
N ASP A 723 20.72 -52.11 29.75
CA ASP A 723 20.75 -52.49 28.31
C ASP A 723 22.00 -53.31 27.92
N GLN A 724 22.94 -53.50 28.84
CA GLN A 724 24.22 -54.20 28.60
C GLN A 724 24.04 -55.62 28.04
N PHE A 725 23.02 -56.36 28.45
CA PHE A 725 22.76 -57.72 27.96
C PHE A 725 22.33 -57.75 26.47
N LEU A 726 21.99 -56.60 25.91
CA LEU A 726 21.61 -56.42 24.50
C LEU A 726 22.80 -56.03 23.62
N TRP A 727 23.97 -55.75 24.20
CA TRP A 727 25.11 -55.27 23.42
C TRP A 727 25.82 -56.39 22.68
N ASN A 728 26.19 -56.09 21.45
CA ASN A 728 27.12 -56.88 20.67
C ASN A 728 28.35 -56.02 20.34
N ASP A 729 29.54 -56.51 20.67
CA ASP A 729 30.80 -55.92 20.21
C ASP A 729 30.99 -56.22 18.71
N PHE A 730 30.61 -55.26 17.87
CA PHE A 730 30.61 -55.43 16.42
C PHE A 730 32.04 -55.67 15.89
N ASN A 731 33.04 -55.03 16.50
CA ASN A 731 34.44 -55.16 16.11
C ASN A 731 34.96 -56.61 16.28
N LYS A 732 34.34 -57.42 17.14
CA LYS A 732 34.73 -58.82 17.37
C LYS A 732 33.80 -59.83 16.70
N ASN A 733 32.49 -59.59 16.77
CA ASN A 733 31.50 -60.59 16.41
C ASN A 733 30.78 -60.32 15.09
N ASN A 734 31.12 -59.22 14.39
CA ASN A 734 30.34 -58.68 13.25
C ASN A 734 28.88 -58.42 13.65
N TYR A 735 27.97 -58.33 12.67
CA TYR A 735 26.55 -58.11 12.90
C TYR A 735 25.89 -59.28 13.64
N ILE A 736 25.18 -58.99 14.73
CA ILE A 736 24.27 -59.93 15.38
C ILE A 736 22.84 -59.35 15.34
N PRO A 737 21.84 -60.12 14.85
CA PRO A 737 20.43 -59.70 14.88
C PRO A 737 19.91 -59.63 16.32
N ASP A 738 18.85 -58.86 16.57
CA ASP A 738 18.25 -58.68 17.90
C ASP A 738 19.19 -58.10 18.98
N LYS A 739 20.34 -57.55 18.56
CA LYS A 739 21.34 -56.89 19.42
C LYS A 739 21.61 -55.47 18.99
N ILE A 740 22.12 -54.68 19.95
CA ILE A 740 22.67 -53.35 19.71
C ILE A 740 24.13 -53.55 19.30
N ASN A 741 24.43 -53.30 18.02
CA ASN A 741 25.76 -53.51 17.44
C ASN A 741 26.64 -52.29 17.74
N ILE A 742 27.51 -52.43 18.74
CA ILE A 742 28.40 -51.38 19.23
C ILE A 742 29.70 -51.39 18.42
N HIS A 743 29.97 -50.29 17.75
CA HIS A 743 31.23 -50.00 17.05
C HIS A 743 32.10 -49.11 17.93
N THR A 744 33.18 -49.67 18.43
CA THR A 744 34.16 -48.92 19.22
C THR A 744 35.29 -48.46 18.30
N TYR A 745 35.64 -47.17 18.35
CA TYR A 745 36.76 -46.60 17.60
C TYR A 745 37.77 -45.94 18.54
N ASN A 746 38.99 -45.77 18.04
CA ASN A 746 40.01 -44.89 18.62
C ASN A 746 40.40 -43.84 17.57
N ASP A 747 41.29 -42.92 17.93
CA ASP A 747 41.72 -41.84 17.04
C ASP A 747 42.21 -42.32 15.66
N ASN A 748 42.80 -43.53 15.58
CA ASN A 748 43.31 -44.08 14.31
C ASN A 748 42.22 -44.74 13.44
N THR A 749 41.11 -45.18 14.03
CA THR A 749 40.02 -45.90 13.31
C THR A 749 38.76 -45.06 13.11
N GLN A 750 38.70 -43.87 13.72
CA GLN A 750 37.54 -42.99 13.71
C GLN A 750 37.00 -42.68 12.30
N GLU A 751 37.87 -42.38 11.34
CA GLU A 751 37.45 -42.03 9.98
C GLU A 751 36.70 -43.16 9.29
N ASN A 752 37.23 -44.38 9.36
CA ASN A 752 36.60 -45.56 8.75
C ASN A 752 35.24 -45.86 9.38
N VAL A 753 35.16 -45.77 10.71
CA VAL A 753 33.93 -46.01 11.48
C VAL A 753 32.89 -44.90 11.22
N TYR A 754 33.33 -43.65 11.05
CA TYR A 754 32.45 -42.55 10.66
C TYR A 754 31.92 -42.70 9.23
N ASN A 755 32.75 -43.16 8.29
CA ASN A 755 32.33 -43.46 6.92
C ASN A 755 31.31 -44.61 6.88
N ASP A 756 31.49 -45.65 7.70
CA ASP A 756 30.49 -46.71 7.87
C ASP A 756 29.16 -46.16 8.40
N PHE A 757 29.19 -45.30 9.43
CA PHE A 757 27.99 -44.61 9.91
C PHE A 757 27.31 -43.80 8.79
N LEU A 758 28.07 -43.01 8.03
CA LEU A 758 27.53 -42.19 6.94
C LEU A 758 26.90 -43.05 5.84
N SER A 759 27.48 -44.22 5.51
CA SER A 759 26.92 -45.14 4.52
C SER A 759 25.51 -45.58 4.87
N LYS A 760 25.20 -45.71 6.17
CA LYS A 760 23.87 -46.07 6.68
C LYS A 760 22.99 -44.83 6.87
N ALA A 761 23.48 -43.81 7.56
CA ALA A 761 22.71 -42.60 7.87
C ALA A 761 22.27 -41.82 6.62
N ASN A 762 23.06 -41.83 5.54
CA ASN A 762 22.70 -41.15 4.30
C ASN A 762 21.60 -41.88 3.49
N THR A 763 21.28 -43.13 3.80
CA THR A 763 20.14 -43.84 3.19
C THR A 763 18.79 -43.32 3.72
N ILE A 764 18.80 -42.65 4.87
CA ILE A 764 17.59 -42.09 5.49
C ILE A 764 17.12 -40.89 4.68
N LYS A 765 15.87 -40.99 4.19
CA LYS A 765 15.22 -39.93 3.43
C LYS A 765 15.14 -38.63 4.25
N LYS A 766 15.58 -37.53 3.65
CA LYS A 766 15.49 -36.18 4.23
C LYS A 766 14.36 -35.39 3.54
N PRO A 767 13.76 -34.39 4.23
CA PRO A 767 12.84 -33.46 3.60
C PRO A 767 13.52 -32.74 2.42
N ASN A 768 12.82 -32.60 1.30
CA ASN A 768 13.19 -31.69 0.22
C ASN A 768 12.06 -30.66 0.10
N ILE A 769 12.25 -29.50 0.69
CA ILE A 769 11.22 -28.46 0.79
C ILE A 769 11.77 -27.19 0.12
N THR A 770 11.05 -26.68 -0.89
CA THR A 770 11.31 -25.38 -1.51
C THR A 770 10.24 -24.34 -1.14
N PRO A 771 10.62 -23.07 -0.85
CA PRO A 771 9.65 -22.03 -0.53
C PRO A 771 8.57 -21.94 -1.61
N PRO A 772 7.27 -21.86 -1.24
CA PRO A 772 6.23 -21.60 -2.21
C PRO A 772 6.55 -20.29 -2.91
N SER A 773 6.64 -20.33 -4.23
CA SER A 773 6.78 -19.13 -5.04
C SER A 773 5.41 -18.50 -5.25
N PRO A 774 5.31 -17.16 -5.33
CA PRO A 774 4.08 -16.49 -5.69
C PRO A 774 3.47 -17.18 -6.92
N THR A 775 2.29 -17.76 -6.76
CA THR A 775 1.52 -18.22 -7.91
C THR A 775 1.17 -16.95 -8.66
N PRO A 776 1.49 -16.82 -9.96
CA PRO A 776 1.07 -15.66 -10.74
C PRO A 776 -0.45 -15.60 -10.66
N ILE A 777 -0.98 -14.76 -9.76
CA ILE A 777 -2.36 -14.33 -9.92
C ILE A 777 -2.25 -13.50 -11.18
N ASP A 778 -2.93 -13.94 -12.22
CA ASP A 778 -2.99 -13.20 -13.45
C ASP A 778 -4.05 -12.10 -13.28
N PRO A 779 -3.79 -11.04 -12.48
CA PRO A 779 -4.03 -9.69 -12.92
C PRO A 779 -2.73 -8.92 -12.82
N ILE A 780 -2.25 -8.40 -13.96
CA ILE A 780 -1.20 -7.39 -14.13
C ILE A 780 -0.68 -6.88 -12.78
N ASP A 781 0.40 -7.50 -12.30
CA ASP A 781 1.20 -6.95 -11.23
C ASP A 781 1.80 -5.63 -11.77
N PRO A 782 1.42 -4.46 -11.25
CA PRO A 782 1.98 -3.19 -11.69
C PRO A 782 3.48 -3.04 -11.38
N LYS A 783 4.08 -4.03 -10.71
CA LYS A 783 5.49 -4.11 -10.36
C LYS A 783 6.18 -5.34 -10.94
N ASP A 784 5.53 -6.15 -11.77
CA ASP A 784 6.23 -7.25 -12.43
C ASP A 784 7.28 -6.62 -13.37
N PRO A 785 8.59 -6.83 -13.12
CA PRO A 785 9.64 -6.29 -13.96
C PRO A 785 9.58 -6.81 -15.40
N ASN A 786 8.77 -7.84 -15.65
CA ASN A 786 8.50 -8.43 -16.96
C ASN A 786 7.23 -7.90 -17.65
N VAL A 787 6.43 -7.04 -17.00
CA VAL A 787 5.30 -6.39 -17.68
C VAL A 787 5.83 -5.44 -18.75
N LYS A 788 5.40 -5.70 -19.97
CA LYS A 788 5.73 -4.92 -21.15
C LYS A 788 4.50 -4.14 -21.61
N LEU A 789 4.68 -2.85 -21.86
CA LEU A 789 3.63 -1.99 -22.41
C LEU A 789 3.59 -2.15 -23.93
N ASN A 790 2.40 -2.35 -24.50
CA ASN A 790 2.20 -2.24 -25.94
C ASN A 790 1.76 -0.81 -26.33
N GLY A 791 1.60 -0.54 -27.63
CA GLY A 791 1.25 0.81 -28.11
C GLY A 791 -0.10 1.32 -27.61
N ASN A 792 -1.08 0.44 -27.37
CA ASN A 792 -2.40 0.84 -26.91
C ASN A 792 -2.39 1.30 -25.44
N ASP A 793 -1.48 0.75 -24.64
CA ASP A 793 -1.33 1.09 -23.22
C ASP A 793 -0.79 2.52 -23.00
N LEU A 794 -0.20 3.12 -24.05
CA LEU A 794 0.35 4.47 -24.03
C LEU A 794 -0.66 5.55 -24.43
N HIS A 795 -1.90 5.16 -24.80
CA HIS A 795 -2.98 6.10 -25.09
C HIS A 795 -2.59 7.20 -26.09
N GLN A 796 -1.85 6.83 -27.15
CA GLN A 796 -1.30 7.77 -28.13
C GLN A 796 -2.36 8.71 -28.72
N ASP A 797 -3.55 8.17 -29.02
CA ASP A 797 -4.66 8.93 -29.61
C ASP A 797 -5.14 10.03 -28.64
N ILE A 798 -5.33 9.72 -27.36
CA ILE A 798 -5.76 10.72 -26.35
C ILE A 798 -4.69 11.81 -26.19
N ILE A 799 -3.42 11.43 -26.12
CA ILE A 799 -2.34 12.40 -25.96
C ILE A 799 -2.26 13.34 -27.15
N ASN A 800 -2.47 12.82 -28.36
CA ASN A 800 -2.31 13.58 -29.58
C ASN A 800 -3.53 14.41 -29.95
N ASP A 801 -4.70 13.77 -29.93
CA ASP A 801 -5.92 14.30 -30.52
C ASP A 801 -6.76 15.08 -29.50
N GLU A 802 -6.47 14.92 -28.21
CA GLU A 802 -7.10 15.67 -27.12
C GLU A 802 -6.07 16.58 -26.43
N ILE A 803 -5.10 16.00 -25.71
CA ILE A 803 -4.24 16.77 -24.78
C ILE A 803 -3.32 17.76 -25.52
N ILE A 804 -2.63 17.32 -26.57
CA ILE A 804 -1.79 18.22 -27.38
C ILE A 804 -2.68 19.18 -28.18
N ALA A 805 -3.84 18.71 -28.66
CA ALA A 805 -4.77 19.51 -29.45
C ALA A 805 -5.31 20.71 -28.65
N ASP A 806 -5.63 20.53 -27.36
CA ASP A 806 -6.06 21.61 -26.46
C ASP A 806 -5.04 22.76 -26.43
N ILE A 807 -3.74 22.41 -26.48
CA ILE A 807 -2.64 23.36 -26.45
C ILE A 807 -2.41 23.97 -27.85
N THR A 808 -2.40 23.17 -28.91
CA THR A 808 -1.96 23.63 -30.23
C THR A 808 -3.05 24.29 -31.06
N ASN A 809 -4.31 23.95 -30.82
CA ASN A 809 -5.46 24.48 -31.56
C ASN A 809 -6.03 25.76 -30.94
N GLY A 810 -5.53 26.14 -29.75
CA GLY A 810 -5.85 27.42 -29.12
C GLY A 810 -5.46 28.61 -30.00
N LYS A 811 -6.30 29.66 -29.96
CA LYS A 811 -6.00 30.97 -30.56
C LYS A 811 -5.53 31.89 -29.45
N TYR A 812 -4.22 32.09 -29.39
CA TYR A 812 -3.57 32.88 -28.36
C TYR A 812 -3.32 34.31 -28.84
N GLU A 813 -3.68 35.29 -28.03
CA GLU A 813 -3.45 36.69 -28.35
C GLU A 813 -2.94 37.43 -27.12
N LEU A 814 -1.82 38.12 -27.26
CA LEU A 814 -1.22 38.96 -26.23
C LEU A 814 -1.21 40.42 -26.72
N HIS A 815 -1.78 41.32 -25.93
CA HIS A 815 -1.73 42.75 -26.22
C HIS A 815 -0.36 43.32 -25.85
N ILE A 816 0.24 44.13 -26.73
CA ILE A 816 1.62 44.63 -26.54
C ILE A 816 1.76 45.47 -25.25
N SER A 817 0.71 46.17 -24.84
CA SER A 817 0.68 46.93 -23.58
C SER A 817 0.80 46.04 -22.33
N ASP A 818 0.43 44.77 -22.43
CA ASP A 818 0.46 43.81 -21.32
C ASP A 818 1.76 43.00 -21.29
N LEU A 819 2.64 43.12 -22.29
CA LEU A 819 3.85 42.30 -22.44
C LEU A 819 4.75 42.38 -21.21
N LEU A 820 5.14 43.58 -20.79
CA LEU A 820 6.06 43.77 -19.66
C LEU A 820 5.48 43.18 -18.36
N LYS A 821 4.18 43.39 -18.12
CA LYS A 821 3.49 42.85 -16.96
C LYS A 821 3.37 41.33 -17.00
N MET A 822 3.12 40.76 -18.18
CA MET A 822 3.07 39.32 -18.39
C MET A 822 4.43 38.68 -18.10
N LEU A 823 5.52 39.28 -18.59
CA LEU A 823 6.89 38.78 -18.38
C LEU A 823 7.29 38.84 -16.90
N ASP A 824 6.93 39.91 -16.19
CA ASP A 824 7.14 40.02 -14.73
C ASP A 824 6.34 38.95 -13.95
N GLU A 825 5.02 38.86 -14.19
CA GLU A 825 4.17 37.86 -13.54
C GLU A 825 4.61 36.41 -13.86
N LYS A 826 5.13 36.16 -15.07
CA LYS A 826 5.67 34.86 -15.50
C LYS A 826 6.84 34.41 -14.62
N GLY A 827 7.65 35.32 -14.07
CA GLY A 827 8.79 34.98 -13.21
C GLY A 827 8.40 34.10 -12.01
N ASN A 828 7.15 34.23 -11.54
CA ASN A 828 6.59 33.43 -10.44
C ASN A 828 5.70 32.26 -10.90
N TYR A 829 5.55 32.02 -12.21
CA TYR A 829 4.62 31.02 -12.76
C TYR A 829 4.87 29.60 -12.23
N SER A 830 6.12 29.22 -11.97
CA SER A 830 6.49 27.92 -11.42
C SER A 830 6.03 27.71 -9.96
N LYS A 831 5.77 28.79 -9.22
CA LYS A 831 5.29 28.78 -7.83
C LYS A 831 3.78 29.01 -7.72
N MET A 832 3.09 29.29 -8.83
CA MET A 832 1.65 29.53 -8.85
C MET A 832 0.85 28.24 -8.61
N SER A 833 -0.22 28.36 -7.83
CA SER A 833 -1.28 27.33 -7.80
C SER A 833 -1.96 27.20 -9.17
N GLU A 834 -2.63 26.07 -9.43
CA GLU A 834 -3.35 25.85 -10.70
C GLU A 834 -4.32 26.99 -11.02
N LYS A 835 -5.11 27.43 -10.03
CA LYS A 835 -6.04 28.56 -10.20
C LYS A 835 -5.31 29.84 -10.65
N GLN A 836 -4.15 30.13 -10.08
CA GLN A 836 -3.36 31.31 -10.45
C GLN A 836 -2.78 31.17 -11.86
N LYS A 837 -2.31 29.98 -12.26
CA LYS A 837 -1.85 29.71 -13.63
C LYS A 837 -2.97 29.90 -14.65
N VAL A 838 -4.19 29.47 -14.31
CA VAL A 838 -5.39 29.64 -15.16
C VAL A 838 -5.75 31.12 -15.29
N GLU A 839 -5.73 31.87 -14.19
CA GLU A 839 -5.96 33.32 -14.23
C GLU A 839 -4.91 34.03 -15.08
N PHE A 840 -3.64 33.64 -14.96
CA PHE A 840 -2.55 34.15 -15.79
C PHE A 840 -2.79 33.86 -17.28
N ALA A 841 -3.05 32.61 -17.65
CA ALA A 841 -3.26 32.22 -19.05
C ALA A 841 -4.52 32.86 -19.66
N ALA A 842 -5.61 32.91 -18.89
CA ALA A 842 -6.84 33.58 -19.29
C ALA A 842 -6.60 35.07 -19.57
N LYS A 843 -5.94 35.75 -18.63
CA LYS A 843 -5.67 37.19 -18.70
C LYS A 843 -4.81 37.58 -19.89
N TYR A 844 -3.74 36.85 -20.16
CA TYR A 844 -2.72 37.28 -21.13
C TYR A 844 -2.81 36.66 -22.51
N PHE A 845 -3.47 35.50 -22.66
CA PHE A 845 -3.43 34.77 -23.93
C PHE A 845 -4.79 34.36 -24.46
N LEU A 846 -5.84 34.32 -23.63
CA LEU A 846 -7.12 33.69 -23.99
C LEU A 846 -8.33 34.62 -23.78
N TYR A 847 -8.15 35.94 -23.92
CA TYR A 847 -9.23 36.94 -23.86
C TYR A 847 -10.10 36.86 -22.58
N GLY A 848 -9.53 36.42 -21.47
CA GLY A 848 -10.24 36.19 -20.21
C GLY A 848 -11.02 34.87 -20.12
N ASP A 849 -10.96 33.99 -21.12
CA ASP A 849 -11.62 32.69 -21.13
C ASP A 849 -10.93 31.71 -20.16
N LYS A 850 -11.44 31.67 -18.92
CA LYS A 850 -10.93 30.80 -17.86
C LYS A 850 -11.16 29.32 -18.14
N THR A 851 -12.14 28.96 -18.97
CA THR A 851 -12.43 27.56 -19.30
C THR A 851 -11.34 27.01 -20.21
N LYS A 852 -11.05 27.73 -21.32
CA LYS A 852 -9.94 27.34 -22.21
C LYS A 852 -8.58 27.43 -21.53
N ALA A 853 -8.41 28.41 -20.64
CA ALA A 853 -7.17 28.54 -19.87
C ALA A 853 -6.96 27.35 -18.93
N LEU A 854 -8.03 26.82 -18.33
CA LEU A 854 -7.98 25.61 -17.53
C LEU A 854 -7.55 24.39 -18.36
N GLU A 855 -8.17 24.20 -19.53
CA GLU A 855 -7.82 23.12 -20.47
C GLU A 855 -6.33 23.16 -20.83
N VAL A 856 -5.83 24.32 -21.26
CA VAL A 856 -4.42 24.49 -21.65
C VAL A 856 -3.46 24.25 -20.49
N VAL A 857 -3.73 24.80 -19.30
CA VAL A 857 -2.87 24.65 -18.12
C VAL A 857 -2.80 23.20 -17.67
N GLN A 858 -3.94 22.51 -17.61
CA GLN A 858 -4.01 21.11 -17.19
C GLN A 858 -3.37 20.19 -18.21
N SER A 859 -3.56 20.43 -19.51
CA SER A 859 -2.92 19.67 -20.57
C SER A 859 -1.39 19.85 -20.53
N LEU A 860 -0.88 21.06 -20.28
CA LEU A 860 0.55 21.30 -20.10
C LEU A 860 1.13 20.59 -18.87
N ASP A 861 0.47 20.70 -17.72
CA ASP A 861 0.91 20.05 -16.47
C ASP A 861 0.85 18.51 -16.62
N PHE A 862 -0.17 17.97 -17.29
CA PHE A 862 -0.27 16.55 -17.64
C PHE A 862 0.88 16.10 -18.53
N LEU A 863 1.16 16.78 -19.65
CA LEU A 863 2.23 16.38 -20.58
C LEU A 863 3.59 16.35 -19.88
N LEU A 864 3.85 17.32 -18.99
CA LEU A 864 5.09 17.40 -18.23
C LEU A 864 5.20 16.25 -17.22
N ALA A 865 4.12 15.96 -16.50
CA ALA A 865 4.07 14.84 -15.56
C ALA A 865 4.16 13.48 -16.28
N TYR A 866 3.44 13.31 -17.38
CA TYR A 866 3.41 12.08 -18.19
C TYR A 866 4.81 11.75 -18.74
N LYS A 867 5.55 12.76 -19.19
CA LYS A 867 6.96 12.62 -19.60
C LYS A 867 7.89 12.27 -18.43
N ASN A 868 7.75 12.95 -17.29
CA ASN A 868 8.72 12.90 -16.19
C ASN A 868 8.50 11.73 -15.23
N ASN A 869 7.31 11.14 -15.19
CA ASN A 869 6.99 9.98 -14.35
C ASN A 869 7.43 8.65 -15.00
N GLY A 870 8.72 8.55 -15.33
CA GLY A 870 9.37 7.30 -15.75
C GLY A 870 9.23 6.94 -17.23
N LEU A 871 8.32 7.57 -18.00
CA LEU A 871 8.17 7.30 -19.43
C LEU A 871 9.44 7.65 -20.20
N SER A 872 10.02 8.83 -19.96
CA SER A 872 11.25 9.27 -20.64
C SER A 872 12.46 8.36 -20.41
N THR A 873 12.55 7.76 -19.22
CA THR A 873 13.64 6.86 -18.82
C THR A 873 13.38 5.39 -19.10
N ALA A 874 12.18 5.01 -19.55
CA ALA A 874 11.81 3.62 -19.77
C ALA A 874 12.60 3.01 -20.94
N SER A 875 13.27 1.90 -20.66
CA SER A 875 14.10 1.14 -21.60
C SER A 875 13.26 0.20 -22.48
N LYS A 876 13.80 -0.20 -23.63
CA LYS A 876 13.06 -0.97 -24.66
C LYS A 876 12.52 -2.32 -24.16
N ASP A 877 13.18 -2.94 -23.18
CA ASP A 877 12.75 -4.19 -22.53
C ASP A 877 11.42 -4.06 -21.76
N LYS A 878 10.96 -2.83 -21.49
CA LYS A 878 9.66 -2.54 -20.86
C LYS A 878 8.50 -2.43 -21.84
N PHE A 879 8.73 -2.73 -23.12
CA PHE A 879 7.72 -2.60 -24.16
C PHE A 879 7.66 -3.85 -25.04
N GLU A 880 6.47 -4.11 -25.58
CA GLU A 880 6.20 -5.18 -26.54
C GLU A 880 5.55 -4.62 -27.81
N GLY A 881 5.68 -5.34 -28.92
CA GLY A 881 5.18 -4.90 -30.22
C GLY A 881 5.72 -3.51 -30.62
N ASN A 882 4.81 -2.59 -30.94
CA ASN A 882 5.15 -1.21 -31.32
C ASN A 882 5.26 -0.23 -30.13
N GLY A 883 5.09 -0.69 -28.88
CA GLY A 883 5.00 0.19 -27.71
C GLY A 883 6.20 1.14 -27.52
N PHE A 884 7.42 0.66 -27.77
CA PHE A 884 8.61 1.53 -27.67
C PHE A 884 8.63 2.63 -28.74
N ASN A 885 8.21 2.32 -29.96
CA ASN A 885 8.13 3.33 -31.02
C ASN A 885 7.04 4.36 -30.73
N THR A 886 5.88 3.90 -30.25
CA THR A 886 4.77 4.75 -29.79
C THR A 886 5.23 5.70 -28.68
N LYS A 887 6.00 5.21 -27.70
CA LYS A 887 6.63 6.04 -26.66
C LYS A 887 7.52 7.13 -27.26
N GLU A 888 8.42 6.78 -28.18
CA GLU A 888 9.32 7.76 -28.81
C GLU A 888 8.55 8.82 -29.63
N ASP A 889 7.49 8.41 -30.35
CA ASP A 889 6.63 9.33 -31.09
C ASP A 889 5.89 10.30 -30.17
N ILE A 890 5.35 9.80 -29.05
CA ILE A 890 4.70 10.63 -28.02
C ILE A 890 5.72 11.62 -27.44
N LEU A 891 6.91 11.15 -27.03
CA LEU A 891 7.94 12.03 -26.46
C LEU A 891 8.41 13.09 -27.44
N LYS A 892 8.56 12.74 -28.72
CA LYS A 892 8.90 13.69 -29.79
C LYS A 892 7.85 14.79 -29.89
N ARG A 893 6.56 14.43 -29.88
CA ARG A 893 5.46 15.40 -29.92
C ARG A 893 5.42 16.28 -28.67
N ILE A 894 5.51 15.71 -27.47
CA ILE A 894 5.57 16.46 -26.20
C ILE A 894 6.73 17.46 -26.20
N ASN A 895 7.92 17.01 -26.60
CA ASN A 895 9.10 17.86 -26.65
C ASN A 895 8.96 18.98 -27.69
N ASN A 896 8.35 18.71 -28.84
CA ASN A 896 8.08 19.75 -29.84
C ASN A 896 7.07 20.77 -29.32
N THR A 897 5.96 20.35 -28.72
CA THR A 897 4.94 21.25 -28.17
C THR A 897 5.52 22.15 -27.08
N THR A 898 6.22 21.56 -26.10
CA THR A 898 6.85 22.32 -24.99
C THR A 898 7.97 23.25 -25.47
N ARG A 899 8.78 22.81 -26.45
CA ARG A 899 9.82 23.66 -27.06
C ARG A 899 9.21 24.84 -27.81
N ASN A 900 8.19 24.62 -28.63
CA ASN A 900 7.54 25.68 -29.40
C ASN A 900 6.99 26.80 -28.50
N ILE A 901 6.39 26.44 -27.36
CA ILE A 901 5.91 27.42 -26.38
C ILE A 901 7.09 28.21 -25.79
N LYS A 902 8.13 27.52 -25.35
CA LYS A 902 9.32 28.14 -24.77
C LYS A 902 9.99 29.09 -25.75
N ASP A 903 10.16 28.68 -27.00
CA ASP A 903 10.81 29.47 -28.04
C ASP A 903 10.01 30.73 -28.36
N LYS A 904 8.67 30.64 -28.41
CA LYS A 904 7.81 31.82 -28.56
C LYS A 904 8.01 32.81 -27.41
N ILE A 905 7.99 32.35 -26.16
CA ILE A 905 8.15 33.28 -25.03
C ILE A 905 9.56 33.88 -25.00
N ASN A 906 10.61 33.08 -25.24
CA ASN A 906 11.98 33.58 -25.33
C ASN A 906 12.14 34.64 -26.43
N LYS A 907 11.40 34.50 -27.54
CA LYS A 907 11.40 35.48 -28.62
C LYS A 907 10.78 36.81 -28.18
N LEU A 908 9.69 36.78 -27.41
CA LEU A 908 9.08 37.97 -26.82
C LEU A 908 10.06 38.70 -25.90
N GLU A 909 10.73 37.97 -25.00
CA GLU A 909 11.73 38.50 -24.05
C GLU A 909 12.91 39.14 -24.79
N LYS A 910 13.43 38.50 -25.85
CA LYS A 910 14.62 39.00 -26.54
C LYS A 910 14.34 40.17 -27.49
N GLU A 911 13.21 40.14 -28.19
CA GLU A 911 12.97 41.03 -29.33
C GLU A 911 11.97 42.14 -29.01
N LEU A 912 10.93 41.87 -28.21
CA LEU A 912 9.87 42.86 -27.93
C LEU A 912 10.02 43.55 -26.57
N GLU A 913 10.54 42.86 -25.55
CA GLU A 913 10.77 43.47 -24.23
C GLU A 913 11.64 44.74 -24.29
N PRO A 914 12.76 44.79 -25.04
CA PRO A 914 13.58 46.01 -25.14
C PRO A 914 12.83 47.16 -25.85
N LEU A 915 12.01 46.83 -26.85
CA LEU A 915 11.20 47.82 -27.57
C LEU A 915 10.09 48.37 -26.68
N ALA A 916 9.42 47.51 -25.91
CA ALA A 916 8.38 47.93 -24.97
C ALA A 916 8.94 48.79 -23.83
N ASN A 917 10.08 48.40 -23.24
CA ASN A 917 10.74 49.17 -22.20
C ASN A 917 11.20 50.55 -22.69
N SER A 918 11.83 50.61 -23.87
CA SER A 918 12.28 51.89 -24.44
C SER A 918 11.11 52.80 -24.81
N SER A 919 10.05 52.27 -25.42
CA SER A 919 8.84 53.05 -25.71
C SER A 919 8.15 53.58 -24.46
N ASP A 920 8.03 52.77 -23.39
CA ASP A 920 7.45 53.23 -22.12
C ASP A 920 8.30 54.33 -21.46
N LYS A 921 9.63 54.21 -21.53
CA LYS A 921 10.55 55.26 -21.08
C LYS A 921 10.36 56.56 -21.87
N TYR A 922 10.40 56.49 -23.21
CA TYR A 922 10.21 57.68 -24.05
C TYR A 922 8.84 58.33 -23.85
N LEU A 923 7.79 57.53 -23.61
CA LEU A 923 6.46 58.05 -23.32
C LEU A 923 6.43 58.82 -21.99
N LYS A 924 7.05 58.28 -20.93
CA LYS A 924 7.17 58.95 -19.63
C LYS A 924 7.92 60.27 -19.76
N ASP A 925 9.06 60.25 -20.44
CA ASP A 925 9.87 61.45 -20.69
C ASP A 925 9.08 62.48 -21.51
N LEU A 926 8.37 62.02 -22.54
CA LEU A 926 7.55 62.88 -23.40
C LEU A 926 6.40 63.54 -22.63
N ILE A 927 5.73 62.81 -21.75
CA ILE A 927 4.67 63.38 -20.89
C ILE A 927 5.25 64.45 -19.96
N VAL A 928 6.43 64.21 -19.37
CA VAL A 928 7.10 65.19 -18.52
C VAL A 928 7.44 66.46 -19.31
N ILE A 929 8.00 66.31 -20.52
CA ILE A 929 8.34 67.46 -21.37
C ILE A 929 7.07 68.20 -21.82
N GLN A 930 5.99 67.52 -22.18
CA GLN A 930 4.72 68.17 -22.57
C GLN A 930 4.11 68.96 -21.40
N ASN A 931 4.14 68.42 -20.18
CA ASN A 931 3.69 69.14 -18.99
C ASN A 931 4.55 70.39 -18.72
N LYS A 932 5.87 70.27 -18.81
CA LYS A 932 6.80 71.42 -18.68
C LYS A 932 6.56 72.45 -19.78
N LEU A 933 6.36 72.03 -21.01
CA LEU A 933 6.06 72.90 -22.15
C LEU A 933 4.79 73.73 -21.87
N ASP A 934 3.73 73.11 -21.37
CA ASP A 934 2.49 73.80 -20.99
C ASP A 934 2.69 74.83 -19.87
N GLU A 935 3.57 74.57 -18.91
CA GLU A 935 3.95 75.51 -17.85
C GLU A 935 4.74 76.70 -18.41
N VAL A 936 5.76 76.46 -19.24
CA VAL A 936 6.58 77.51 -19.86
C VAL A 936 5.73 78.38 -20.79
N ILE A 937 4.77 77.80 -21.53
CA ILE A 937 3.83 78.57 -22.37
C ILE A 937 2.97 79.51 -21.53
N LYS A 938 2.47 79.04 -20.37
CA LYS A 938 1.70 79.90 -19.45
C LYS A 938 2.56 81.05 -18.94
N ALA A 939 3.81 80.78 -18.54
CA ALA A 939 4.75 81.80 -18.09
C ALA A 939 5.06 82.81 -19.21
N TYR A 940 5.33 82.33 -20.43
CA TYR A 940 5.56 83.17 -21.61
C TYR A 940 4.37 84.10 -21.89
N ASN A 941 3.13 83.58 -21.93
CA ASN A 941 1.94 84.40 -22.17
C ASN A 941 1.70 85.42 -21.05
N LYS A 942 1.99 85.06 -19.79
CA LYS A 942 1.95 86.02 -18.67
C LYS A 942 2.99 87.15 -18.85
N TYR A 943 4.18 86.83 -19.35
CA TYR A 943 5.23 87.81 -19.64
C TYR A 943 4.88 88.70 -20.83
N VAL A 944 4.32 88.14 -21.92
CA VAL A 944 3.82 88.93 -23.07
C VAL A 944 2.77 89.95 -22.64
N ASN A 945 1.87 89.58 -21.72
CA ASN A 945 0.91 90.51 -21.13
C ASN A 945 1.57 91.70 -20.39
N LEU A 946 2.72 91.49 -19.73
CA LEU A 946 3.48 92.57 -19.10
C LEU A 946 4.15 93.48 -20.13
N ILE A 947 4.74 92.89 -21.18
CA ILE A 947 5.33 93.65 -22.30
C ILE A 947 4.27 94.52 -22.98
N ASN A 948 3.08 93.96 -23.23
CA ASN A 948 1.96 94.68 -23.86
C ASN A 948 1.40 95.81 -22.99
N LYS A 949 1.64 95.78 -21.66
CA LYS A 949 1.31 96.86 -20.72
C LYS A 949 2.43 97.89 -20.56
N GLY A 950 3.58 97.71 -21.24
CA GLY A 950 4.76 98.57 -21.12
C GLY A 950 5.58 98.38 -19.84
N LEU A 951 5.36 97.27 -19.12
CA LEU A 951 5.99 96.96 -17.81
C LEU A 951 7.18 96.00 -17.92
N ALA A 952 7.48 95.52 -19.13
CA ALA A 952 8.59 94.62 -19.42
C ALA A 952 9.03 94.82 -20.88
N SER A 953 10.20 94.30 -21.24
CA SER A 953 10.75 94.41 -22.59
C SER A 953 10.85 93.07 -23.28
N LYS A 954 10.66 93.07 -24.61
CA LYS A 954 10.94 91.91 -25.47
C LYS A 954 12.42 91.51 -25.49
N ASN A 955 13.29 92.39 -25.03
CA ASN A 955 14.73 92.16 -24.91
C ASN A 955 15.13 91.70 -23.51
N ASP A 956 14.18 91.53 -22.58
CA ASP A 956 14.47 91.05 -21.23
C ASP A 956 15.09 89.65 -21.31
N PRO A 957 16.23 89.42 -20.62
CA PRO A 957 16.89 88.11 -20.61
C PRO A 957 15.94 86.98 -20.23
N GLU A 958 15.04 87.19 -19.26
CA GLU A 958 14.08 86.18 -18.79
C GLU A 958 13.05 85.82 -19.88
N PHE A 959 12.61 86.79 -20.68
CA PHE A 959 11.68 86.55 -21.78
C PHE A 959 12.35 85.77 -22.94
N ILE A 960 13.61 86.09 -23.24
CA ILE A 960 14.41 85.36 -24.24
C ILE A 960 14.62 83.91 -23.78
N VAL A 961 14.88 83.69 -22.48
CA VAL A 961 15.01 82.34 -21.89
C VAL A 961 13.73 81.54 -22.07
N LEU A 962 12.55 82.09 -21.73
CA LEU A 962 11.27 81.40 -21.91
C LEU A 962 11.00 81.04 -23.38
N LYS A 963 11.30 81.94 -24.32
CA LYS A 963 11.17 81.67 -25.76
C LYS A 963 12.09 80.54 -26.22
N ASN A 964 13.34 80.52 -25.75
CA ASN A 964 14.31 79.47 -26.07
C ASN A 964 13.90 78.13 -25.45
N GLN A 965 13.41 78.13 -24.20
CA GLN A 965 12.90 76.93 -23.52
C GLN A 965 11.72 76.31 -24.26
N ILE A 966 10.76 77.10 -24.76
CA ILE A 966 9.64 76.60 -25.58
C ILE A 966 10.17 75.89 -26.83
N ASN A 967 11.10 76.51 -27.57
CA ASN A 967 11.67 75.91 -28.77
C ASN A 967 12.41 74.59 -28.48
N THR A 968 13.19 74.56 -27.39
CA THR A 968 13.92 73.36 -26.95
C THR A 968 12.95 72.24 -26.56
N LEU A 969 11.99 72.51 -25.67
CA LEU A 969 11.02 71.52 -25.21
C LEU A 969 10.12 71.00 -26.36
N MET A 970 9.75 71.85 -27.32
CA MET A 970 9.03 71.43 -28.52
C MET A 970 9.89 70.49 -29.39
N LYS A 971 11.18 70.80 -29.58
CA LYS A 971 12.11 69.96 -30.33
C LYS A 971 12.33 68.62 -29.64
N ASP A 972 12.58 68.62 -28.33
CA ASP A 972 12.82 67.40 -27.55
C ASP A 972 11.57 66.51 -27.52
N SER A 973 10.38 67.12 -27.43
CA SER A 973 9.10 66.40 -27.58
C SER A 973 8.97 65.72 -28.94
N GLN A 974 9.36 66.40 -30.02
CA GLN A 974 9.34 65.81 -31.37
C GLN A 974 10.34 64.66 -31.51
N VAL A 975 11.53 64.78 -30.90
CA VAL A 975 12.55 63.72 -30.91
C VAL A 975 12.02 62.47 -30.20
N LEU A 976 11.50 62.62 -28.97
CA LEU A 976 10.95 61.49 -28.21
C LEU A 976 9.75 60.86 -28.90
N ALA A 977 8.84 61.66 -29.44
CA ALA A 977 7.71 61.16 -30.22
C ALA A 977 8.18 60.42 -31.49
N GLY A 978 9.23 60.92 -32.16
CA GLY A 978 9.90 60.26 -33.27
C GLY A 978 10.47 58.90 -32.86
N SER A 979 11.15 58.81 -31.71
CA SER A 979 11.67 57.54 -31.19
C SER A 979 10.58 56.52 -30.85
N ILE A 980 9.42 56.95 -30.33
CA ILE A 980 8.25 56.09 -30.14
C ILE A 980 7.72 55.60 -31.50
N SER A 981 7.64 56.49 -32.50
CA SER A 981 7.22 56.12 -33.86
C SER A 981 8.17 55.12 -34.53
N GLU A 982 9.49 55.27 -34.37
CA GLU A 982 10.47 54.29 -34.87
C GLU A 982 10.30 52.91 -34.21
N ASN A 983 10.08 52.87 -32.89
CA ASN A 983 9.79 51.62 -32.20
C ASN A 983 8.46 51.01 -32.65
N GLN A 984 7.45 51.85 -32.94
CA GLN A 984 6.17 51.40 -33.48
C GLN A 984 6.33 50.76 -34.86
N GLU A 985 7.18 51.30 -35.73
CA GLU A 985 7.50 50.70 -37.03
C GLU A 985 8.17 49.32 -36.87
N LYS A 986 9.15 49.21 -35.95
CA LYS A 986 9.80 47.92 -35.62
C LYS A 986 8.80 46.90 -35.09
N LEU A 987 7.87 47.30 -34.23
CA LEU A 987 6.80 46.43 -33.74
C LEU A 987 5.90 45.96 -34.90
N SER A 988 5.54 46.84 -35.84
CA SER A 988 4.72 46.47 -36.98
C SER A 988 5.41 45.48 -37.92
N ILE A 989 6.72 45.66 -38.18
CA ILE A 989 7.52 44.68 -38.94
C ILE A 989 7.52 43.34 -38.20
N TRP A 990 7.81 43.35 -36.90
CA TRP A 990 7.82 42.12 -36.10
C TRP A 990 6.47 41.40 -36.13
N GLN A 991 5.36 42.13 -35.98
CA GLN A 991 4.01 41.58 -36.04
C GLN A 991 3.72 40.91 -37.39
N ASN A 992 4.13 41.52 -38.50
CA ASN A 992 3.95 40.95 -39.84
C ASN A 992 4.73 39.65 -40.03
N ASP A 993 5.96 39.58 -39.49
CA ASP A 993 6.83 38.43 -39.65
C ASP A 993 6.49 37.26 -38.71
N ASN A 994 5.82 37.52 -37.58
CA ASN A 994 5.68 36.54 -36.50
C ASN A 994 4.26 36.18 -36.10
N ASN A 995 3.25 37.00 -36.44
CA ASN A 995 1.88 36.66 -36.12
C ASN A 995 1.39 35.48 -36.98
N THR A 996 0.82 34.48 -36.33
CA THR A 996 0.23 33.30 -36.98
C THR A 996 -1.26 33.21 -36.68
N GLU A 997 -1.94 32.22 -37.25
CA GLU A 997 -3.36 31.97 -36.94
C GLU A 997 -3.57 31.66 -35.44
N ASN A 998 -2.65 30.91 -34.84
CA ASN A 998 -2.80 30.38 -33.47
C ASN A 998 -2.10 31.25 -32.42
N PHE A 999 -1.25 32.21 -32.80
CA PHE A 999 -0.60 33.12 -31.86
C PHE A 999 -0.38 34.50 -32.47
N LYS A 1000 -0.81 35.55 -31.77
CA LYS A 1000 -0.68 36.93 -32.23
C LYS A 1000 -0.25 37.88 -31.12
N ILE A 1001 0.58 38.85 -31.48
CA ILE A 1001 0.78 40.08 -30.74
C ILE A 1001 -0.06 41.17 -31.40
N VAL A 1002 -0.88 41.86 -30.61
CA VAL A 1002 -1.79 42.92 -31.08
C VAL A 1002 -1.57 44.22 -30.33
N GLY A 1003 -2.14 45.31 -30.86
CA GLY A 1003 -2.02 46.65 -30.28
C GLY A 1003 -0.81 47.44 -30.78
N ALA A 1004 -0.66 48.63 -30.22
CA ALA A 1004 0.38 49.61 -30.55
C ALA A 1004 0.99 50.18 -29.25
N PHE A 1005 2.20 50.73 -29.34
CA PHE A 1005 2.78 51.51 -28.24
C PHE A 1005 1.95 52.78 -28.01
N ALA A 1006 1.76 53.10 -26.73
CA ALA A 1006 1.04 54.32 -26.34
C ALA A 1006 1.86 55.56 -26.72
N ASN A 1007 1.15 56.64 -27.09
CA ASN A 1007 1.74 57.94 -27.40
C ASN A 1007 0.83 59.05 -26.87
N THR A 1008 1.36 60.27 -26.71
CA THR A 1008 0.60 61.45 -26.26
C THR A 1008 0.34 62.42 -27.41
N ILE A 1009 -0.65 63.29 -27.24
CA ILE A 1009 -0.94 64.36 -28.21
C ILE A 1009 0.11 65.46 -28.05
N LEU A 1010 0.87 65.73 -29.10
CA LEU A 1010 1.86 66.79 -29.11
C LEU A 1010 1.22 68.17 -29.23
N ASN A 1011 1.60 69.10 -28.35
CA ASN A 1011 1.31 70.52 -28.49
C ASN A 1011 2.23 71.15 -29.57
N THR A 1012 1.96 70.83 -30.84
CA THR A 1012 2.80 71.22 -31.98
C THR A 1012 2.63 72.68 -32.41
N ASN A 1013 1.58 73.36 -31.95
CA ASN A 1013 1.32 74.76 -32.24
C ASN A 1013 0.74 75.46 -31.00
N PRO A 1014 1.59 75.74 -29.99
CA PRO A 1014 1.14 76.33 -28.74
C PRO A 1014 0.55 77.73 -28.98
N LYS A 1015 -0.55 78.04 -28.28
CA LYS A 1015 -1.18 79.36 -28.35
C LYS A 1015 -0.30 80.39 -27.63
N LEU A 1016 0.57 81.03 -28.38
CA LEU A 1016 1.42 82.12 -27.89
C LEU A 1016 0.73 83.47 -28.15
N GLU A 1017 0.60 84.29 -27.11
CA GLU A 1017 0.09 85.65 -27.23
C GLU A 1017 1.04 86.51 -28.08
N LYS A 1018 0.48 87.47 -28.83
CA LYS A 1018 1.25 88.38 -29.69
C LYS A 1018 1.68 89.62 -28.90
N ILE A 1019 2.90 90.07 -29.12
CA ILE A 1019 3.38 91.36 -28.64
C ILE A 1019 2.78 92.47 -29.53
N THR A 1020 2.10 93.44 -28.93
CA THR A 1020 1.43 94.56 -29.62
C THR A 1020 1.94 95.94 -29.21
N GLY A 1021 2.85 96.04 -28.23
CA GLY A 1021 3.51 97.28 -27.79
C GLY A 1021 5.03 97.28 -28.03
N GLU A 1022 5.67 98.45 -28.04
CA GLU A 1022 7.13 98.59 -28.27
C GLU A 1022 8.00 98.14 -27.06
N GLY A 1023 7.40 97.92 -25.89
CA GLY A 1023 8.10 97.69 -24.62
C GLY A 1023 8.55 99.01 -23.96
N GLY A 1024 8.85 98.98 -22.66
CA GLY A 1024 9.30 100.15 -21.90
C GLY A 1024 10.29 99.78 -20.78
N ASP A 1025 11.04 100.77 -20.29
CA ASP A 1025 12.19 100.60 -19.37
C ASP A 1025 11.78 100.45 -17.89
N GLY A 1026 10.52 100.13 -17.60
CA GLY A 1026 9.99 100.06 -16.24
C GLY A 1026 10.35 98.74 -15.54
N GLU A 1027 11.03 98.79 -14.40
CA GLU A 1027 11.17 97.64 -13.49
C GLU A 1027 9.85 97.39 -12.74
N ASP A 1028 9.10 96.35 -13.12
CA ASP A 1028 8.00 95.81 -12.32
C ASP A 1028 8.56 94.80 -11.28
N PRO A 1029 8.34 94.99 -9.97
CA PRO A 1029 8.76 94.04 -8.93
C PRO A 1029 8.01 92.68 -8.95
N ASN A 1030 7.04 92.47 -9.84
CA ASN A 1030 6.27 91.21 -9.96
C ASN A 1030 6.51 90.44 -11.28
N LYS A 1031 7.75 90.38 -11.78
CA LYS A 1031 8.10 89.51 -12.93
C LYS A 1031 7.75 88.04 -12.62
N PRO A 1032 7.24 87.25 -13.60
CA PRO A 1032 6.97 85.84 -13.39
C PRO A 1032 8.27 85.11 -13.04
N ASP A 1033 8.26 84.28 -11.99
CA ASP A 1033 9.37 83.39 -11.70
C ASP A 1033 9.65 82.50 -12.92
N LEU A 1034 10.93 82.39 -13.27
CA LEU A 1034 11.36 81.44 -14.30
C LEU A 1034 11.14 80.02 -13.79
N PRO A 1035 10.55 79.12 -14.58
CA PRO A 1035 10.53 77.70 -14.25
C PRO A 1035 11.97 77.18 -14.13
N GLU A 1036 12.23 76.35 -13.11
CA GLU A 1036 13.58 75.80 -12.82
C GLU A 1036 14.27 75.25 -14.08
N SER A 1037 15.51 75.69 -14.31
CA SER A 1037 16.26 75.44 -15.55
C SER A 1037 17.12 74.18 -15.55
N ASP A 1038 17.05 73.35 -14.51
CA ASP A 1038 17.93 72.17 -14.42
C ASP A 1038 17.45 71.06 -15.37
N MET A 1039 18.03 71.07 -16.56
CA MET A 1039 18.10 69.90 -17.45
C MET A 1039 19.51 69.31 -17.35
N GLU A 1040 19.78 68.52 -16.32
CA GLU A 1040 20.80 67.47 -16.49
C GLU A 1040 20.16 66.32 -17.27
N PHE A 1041 20.38 66.36 -18.59
CA PHE A 1041 20.10 65.23 -19.47
C PHE A 1041 21.33 64.32 -19.40
N GLU A 1042 21.30 63.26 -18.61
CA GLU A 1042 22.32 62.21 -18.70
C GLU A 1042 22.24 61.53 -20.07
N GLN A 1043 23.08 61.99 -20.99
CA GLN A 1043 23.39 61.30 -22.24
C GLN A 1043 24.29 60.09 -21.91
N THR A 1044 23.73 58.91 -21.71
CA THR A 1044 24.53 57.67 -21.71
C THR A 1044 24.63 57.10 -23.12
N ALA A 1045 25.74 57.38 -23.80
CA ALA A 1045 26.16 56.70 -25.01
C ALA A 1045 26.91 55.40 -24.66
N SER A 1046 26.30 54.26 -25.03
CA SER A 1046 26.86 52.97 -25.47
C SER A 1046 28.21 52.40 -24.97
N LEU A 1047 28.12 51.10 -24.61
CA LEU A 1047 29.06 49.97 -24.86
C LEU A 1047 30.14 49.59 -23.81
N ASN A 1048 29.84 48.46 -23.13
CA ASN A 1048 30.72 47.39 -22.61
C ASN A 1048 32.02 47.74 -21.86
N LEU A 1049 32.08 47.40 -20.57
CA LEU A 1049 33.13 46.57 -19.94
C LEU A 1049 32.78 46.24 -18.48
N ILE A 1050 33.33 45.10 -18.05
CA ILE A 1050 33.19 44.37 -16.78
C ILE A 1050 33.78 45.14 -15.59
N GLY A 1051 33.27 44.89 -14.36
CA GLY A 1051 34.13 44.87 -13.17
C GLY A 1051 33.58 45.53 -11.90
N ASP A 1052 33.18 44.69 -10.94
CA ASP A 1052 33.36 44.74 -9.48
C ASP A 1052 33.58 46.07 -8.71
N GLU A 1053 32.85 46.11 -7.58
CA GLU A 1053 33.19 46.59 -6.24
C GLU A 1053 32.86 48.02 -5.74
N ALA A 1054 32.40 47.99 -4.47
CA ALA A 1054 32.22 49.01 -3.43
C ALA A 1054 31.00 49.95 -3.58
N LEU A 1055 29.86 49.82 -2.88
CA LEU A 1055 29.57 49.77 -1.42
C LEU A 1055 30.14 50.95 -0.63
N ASP A 1056 29.26 51.86 -0.19
CA ASP A 1056 28.77 52.01 1.21
C ASP A 1056 27.98 53.34 1.32
N GLU A 1057 26.66 53.28 1.56
CA GLU A 1057 25.97 53.19 2.87
C GLU A 1057 25.84 54.53 3.60
N GLU A 1058 24.61 54.93 3.95
CA GLU A 1058 24.14 54.79 5.34
C GLU A 1058 22.71 55.35 5.53
N LYS A 1059 21.86 54.49 6.10
CA LYS A 1059 21.05 54.69 7.33
C LYS A 1059 20.15 53.44 7.52
N GLU A 1060 20.69 52.40 8.17
CA GLU A 1060 20.60 52.06 9.62
C GLU A 1060 19.26 51.36 9.99
N GLN A 1061 19.20 50.16 10.57
CA GLN A 1061 19.94 49.69 11.76
C GLN A 1061 19.94 48.14 11.89
N GLU A 1062 21.10 47.50 11.91
CA GLU A 1062 21.39 46.23 12.63
C GLU A 1062 22.93 46.03 12.73
N GLY A 1063 23.44 45.67 13.92
CA GLY A 1063 24.86 45.38 14.19
C GLY A 1063 25.07 45.23 15.71
N VAL A 1064 25.09 44.02 16.28
CA VAL A 1064 26.21 43.06 16.47
C VAL A 1064 27.26 43.57 17.45
N ASP A 1065 27.62 42.70 18.42
CA ASP A 1065 28.92 42.77 19.09
C ASP A 1065 29.60 41.39 19.18
N GLU A 1066 30.91 41.51 18.95
CA GLU A 1066 32.14 40.72 19.01
C GLU A 1066 32.25 39.21 19.38
N THR A 1067 33.09 38.60 18.55
CA THR A 1067 34.16 37.60 18.77
C THR A 1067 34.41 36.96 20.15
N SER A 1068 34.58 35.63 20.04
CA SER A 1068 35.56 34.73 20.68
C SER A 1068 35.01 33.68 21.65
N LEU A 1069 35.48 32.44 21.38
CA LEU A 1069 35.39 31.18 22.14
C LEU A 1069 34.24 30.20 21.84
N LEU A 1070 34.66 28.96 21.51
CA LEU A 1070 33.99 27.63 21.63
C LEU A 1070 33.39 26.95 20.38
N GLN A 1071 34.23 26.08 19.80
CA GLN A 1071 34.02 24.66 19.45
C GLN A 1071 32.67 24.14 18.86
N LYS A 1072 32.82 23.62 17.62
CA LYS A 1072 32.30 22.35 17.05
C LYS A 1072 30.78 22.13 16.93
N SER A 1073 30.28 22.05 15.69
CA SER A 1073 29.84 20.77 15.09
C SER A 1073 29.48 20.94 13.60
N LYS A 1074 29.95 19.98 12.78
CA LYS A 1074 29.72 19.89 11.33
C LYS A 1074 28.33 19.28 11.06
N THR A 1075 27.53 19.87 10.16
CA THR A 1075 26.30 19.24 9.66
C THR A 1075 26.46 18.86 8.19
N CYS A 1076 26.65 17.56 7.93
CA CYS A 1076 26.49 16.97 6.61
C CYS A 1076 25.02 16.58 6.44
N ILE A 1077 24.37 17.03 5.36
CA ILE A 1077 23.05 16.49 4.99
C ILE A 1077 23.27 15.13 4.35
N VAL A 1078 22.80 14.08 5.01
CA VAL A 1078 22.79 12.70 4.51
C VAL A 1078 21.42 12.45 3.86
N SER A 1079 21.41 12.25 2.55
CA SER A 1079 20.23 11.78 1.81
C SER A 1079 20.40 10.27 1.52
N TYR A 1080 19.34 9.50 1.75
CA TYR A 1080 19.32 8.06 1.55
C TYR A 1080 19.45 7.68 0.05
N ASN A 1081 20.32 6.70 -0.21
CA ASN A 1081 20.57 5.97 -1.48
C ASN A 1081 21.43 6.65 -2.56
N TYR A 1082 22.75 6.41 -2.56
CA TYR A 1082 23.54 5.65 -3.57
C TYR A 1082 25.05 5.69 -3.22
N LYS A 1083 25.80 4.70 -3.69
CA LYS A 1083 27.24 4.52 -3.44
C LYS A 1083 28.10 5.54 -4.22
N THR A 1084 29.10 6.07 -3.50
CA THR A 1084 30.38 6.69 -3.92
C THR A 1084 30.42 8.11 -4.51
N MET A 1085 31.20 8.96 -3.79
CA MET A 1085 31.75 10.30 -4.04
C MET A 1085 30.83 11.53 -3.85
N ASN A 1086 30.88 12.10 -2.63
CA ASN A 1086 30.32 13.41 -2.29
C ASN A 1086 31.31 14.54 -2.61
N PRO A 1087 30.98 15.52 -3.48
CA PRO A 1087 31.64 16.81 -3.48
C PRO A 1087 30.95 17.75 -2.48
N CYS A 1088 31.71 18.26 -1.51
CA CYS A 1088 31.30 19.42 -0.71
C CYS A 1088 31.55 20.67 -1.55
N ALA A 1089 30.49 21.40 -1.91
CA ALA A 1089 30.62 22.70 -2.57
C ALA A 1089 30.47 23.83 -1.55
N VAL A 1090 31.50 24.67 -1.47
CA VAL A 1090 31.50 25.99 -0.84
C VAL A 1090 30.73 26.92 -1.79
N ARG A 1091 29.71 27.63 -1.31
CA ARG A 1091 29.12 28.74 -2.06
C ARG A 1091 29.91 30.00 -1.74
N HIS A 1092 30.41 30.68 -2.77
CA HIS A 1092 30.46 32.14 -2.78
C HIS A 1092 29.03 32.67 -2.90
#